data_AF-A0AAW2B3Z7-F1
#
_entry.id   AF-A0AAW2B3Z7-F1
#
_cell.length_a   1.000
_cell.length_b   1.000
_cell.length_c   1.000
_cell.angle_alpha   90.00
_cell.angle_beta   90.00
_cell.angle_gamma   90.00
#
_symmetry.space_group_name_H-M   'P 1'
#
loop_
_entity.id
_entity.type
_entity.pdbx_description
1 polymer ?
#
loop_
_entity_poly.entity_id
_entity_poly.type
_entity_poly.pdbx_seq_one_letter_code
_entity_poly.pdbx_strand_id
1 'polypeptide(L)'
;MEPHGVSKISISAQSGSNISAPVLLNSTVTGNINISNNFFPGEPYPKMKNTSSLIAEYKKSLLSEYAYITEYTSRAGEQVLLNDRYVDPLIVQKHREKNERENEMCSRGQRFFNTRESNQRNQNISLDKLFGPENGSKKVTPRAVILQGDSGSGKSITAQKIVLDWASEELYARLFDVVFHLRCKELSGLSGEMSLVDLLDCSLTPNEIDQILKDTSQRILFIIDGFDELMLSESKESLPQKPAIKSHPLAIVCSLLKGRMMRESFLLVTTRSSAVDKLEIILKKPQCFMEIMGFSEKGVSEYFQRFFEDEEFSSQVYEQVKVHEMLYTACFIPVICWIICTIFKRKGKDGVVTSELTTTTSIFVDFVFTLLKHHSSLSQQEELDLLKNLGQLAESGMPKRQVLFPRNDLPKAISDLPNIPFLCTFRQQERTYLKEMFGFMHLSFQEFFTALFYMLTDEADAKIKIKELLESASHGRRNEYLFPVIRFLFGLSNKKVGCLILGENPRSTSSFIRKELEKWISKVIQKDTVYVNDFIFQCLYELHDKNILKNAMKFWERLGINIRWSLKGIDCQVVMYCLQYSSRIIRMEVKCTAKDLKMLHPALCRCTTLWLDFDSISDTDVNLLTSALGRKKNVDYLNMEDGSLSDESVQKILKTLSGQTSVGNIRLVLRSVSEANIDLTMNFLVKEMMDRSFSVCIANQAETIHKGLCSEFTMASRNNSVWFTVGHSEGHQGEISEKHGLCSYQGFTKISFALCPFSAVPMTEFLKASHNLRCFSELKSIEFGVNVDALLSFLNCVPGLTELDICAEFLTDIWTSRILCYLQVNPKISHIKFHVSNLMISDDERVCSTFSVSRKPFRPYKMHESEEKNPSLTLAMDRWGHDIAYGSSGEPGYSHVLDKPVLVKLMLSFPPFKGSSVSWEVLFKRLYQLILLTEQCPELDEHTDSLLLFLHSVPGLKEVKVWLNNLIESWAAGLFTLFLSCSSLLHLQLNTSMSLVNDVESLGVMREDREDGEGGVRLSVGCNHVNYLDDCDDFDPFKPPEHKVVPCITITVTDDSENANADWRRFFQAYNQLKDLTEW
;
A
#
# COMPACT_ATOMS: atom_id res chain seq x y z
N MET A 1 0.18 71.80 47.91
CA MET A 1 -1.23 71.94 47.56
C MET A 1 -1.77 70.53 47.40
N GLU A 2 -2.62 70.11 48.33
CA GLU A 2 -3.28 68.79 48.34
C GLU A 2 -4.22 68.62 47.15
N PRO A 3 -4.43 67.40 46.62
CA PRO A 3 -5.64 67.04 45.91
C PRO A 3 -6.61 66.30 46.84
N HIS A 4 -7.86 66.73 46.76
CA HIS A 4 -9.01 66.29 47.56
C HIS A 4 -9.29 64.77 47.50
N GLY A 5 -9.54 64.17 48.66
CA GLY A 5 -10.08 62.81 48.79
C GLY A 5 -11.59 62.77 48.53
N VAL A 6 -12.04 61.76 47.79
CA VAL A 6 -13.46 61.53 47.48
C VAL A 6 -14.13 60.82 48.65
N SER A 7 -15.11 61.48 49.28
CA SER A 7 -15.97 60.93 50.32
C SER A 7 -17.10 60.09 49.72
N LYS A 8 -17.22 58.81 50.10
CA LYS A 8 -18.36 57.92 49.76
C LYS A 8 -19.54 58.19 50.69
N ILE A 9 -20.73 58.42 50.13
CA ILE A 9 -22.00 58.54 50.85
C ILE A 9 -22.80 57.25 50.65
N SER A 10 -23.30 56.66 51.75
CA SER A 10 -24.22 55.51 51.70
C SER A 10 -25.62 55.93 52.18
N ILE A 11 -26.67 55.58 51.42
CA ILE A 11 -28.07 55.79 51.80
C ILE A 11 -28.74 54.42 51.89
N SER A 12 -29.55 54.20 52.93
CA SER A 12 -30.36 52.99 53.11
C SER A 12 -31.83 53.37 53.37
N ALA A 13 -32.77 52.60 52.80
CA ALA A 13 -34.21 52.80 53.02
C ALA A 13 -34.73 51.79 54.05
N GLN A 14 -35.44 52.28 55.08
CA GLN A 14 -35.89 51.48 56.23
C GLN A 14 -37.09 50.56 55.96
N SER A 15 -37.65 50.52 54.74
CA SER A 15 -38.87 49.75 54.44
C SER A 15 -38.70 48.62 53.41
N GLY A 16 -37.47 48.22 53.07
CA GLY A 16 -37.22 46.99 52.32
C GLY A 16 -37.47 47.04 50.81
N SER A 17 -37.55 48.23 50.20
CA SER A 17 -37.59 48.38 48.74
C SER A 17 -36.18 48.32 48.12
N ASN A 18 -36.04 47.58 47.01
CA ASN A 18 -34.82 47.50 46.21
C ASN A 18 -34.57 48.85 45.51
N ILE A 19 -33.45 49.53 45.81
CA ILE A 19 -33.04 50.75 45.12
C ILE A 19 -32.02 50.37 44.05
N SER A 20 -32.48 50.18 42.81
CA SER A 20 -31.60 50.31 41.64
C SER A 20 -31.31 51.81 41.46
N ALA A 21 -30.02 52.18 41.51
CA ALA A 21 -29.51 53.54 41.65
C ALA A 21 -30.25 54.63 40.85
N PRO A 22 -30.28 55.87 41.38
CA PRO A 22 -30.25 57.00 40.47
C PRO A 22 -29.24 58.08 40.92
N VAL A 23 -28.59 58.69 39.93
CA VAL A 23 -27.98 60.01 40.09
C VAL A 23 -29.10 61.01 40.41
N LEU A 24 -29.03 61.69 41.55
CA LEU A 24 -29.95 62.76 41.93
C LEU A 24 -29.45 64.09 41.37
N LEU A 25 -30.06 64.55 40.28
CA LEU A 25 -29.84 65.89 39.72
C LEU A 25 -31.12 66.71 39.89
N ASN A 26 -30.99 67.96 40.36
CA ASN A 26 -32.08 68.93 40.56
C ASN A 26 -33.23 68.47 41.49
N SER A 27 -32.91 67.94 42.67
CA SER A 27 -33.92 67.62 43.70
C SER A 27 -33.70 68.45 44.98
N THR A 28 -34.78 69.01 45.53
CA THR A 28 -34.77 69.75 46.81
C THR A 28 -35.28 68.85 47.92
N VAL A 29 -34.41 68.49 48.88
CA VAL A 29 -34.79 67.67 50.04
C VAL A 29 -35.10 68.59 51.22
N THR A 30 -36.36 68.60 51.67
CA THR A 30 -36.80 69.37 52.84
C THR A 30 -37.02 68.45 54.04
N GLY A 31 -35.94 68.23 54.80
CA GLY A 31 -35.90 67.45 56.04
C GLY A 31 -34.47 67.29 56.57
N ASN A 32 -34.30 66.99 57.85
CA ASN A 32 -32.97 66.85 58.46
C ASN A 32 -32.25 65.58 57.94
N ILE A 33 -31.08 65.78 57.33
CA ILE A 33 -30.19 64.71 56.86
C ILE A 33 -29.12 64.47 57.92
N ASN A 34 -29.07 63.26 58.49
CA ASN A 34 -27.99 62.86 59.40
C ASN A 34 -26.88 62.14 58.62
N ILE A 35 -25.68 62.71 58.66
CA ILE A 35 -24.45 62.15 58.05
C ILE A 35 -23.56 61.64 59.19
N SER A 36 -23.39 60.33 59.31
CA SER A 36 -22.47 59.72 60.27
C SER A 36 -21.09 59.57 59.64
N ASN A 37 -20.08 60.25 60.21
CA ASN A 37 -18.69 60.19 59.76
C ASN A 37 -17.90 59.25 60.68
N ASN A 38 -17.72 58.00 60.28
CA ASN A 38 -16.95 57.03 61.08
C ASN A 38 -15.45 57.19 60.80
N PHE A 39 -14.73 57.77 61.77
CA PHE A 39 -13.27 57.75 61.82
C PHE A 39 -12.79 56.37 62.29
N PHE A 40 -12.10 55.63 61.41
CA PHE A 40 -11.29 54.48 61.81
C PHE A 40 -9.86 54.94 62.10
N PRO A 41 -9.28 54.66 63.28
CA PRO A 41 -7.85 54.84 63.50
C PRO A 41 -7.08 53.86 62.61
N GLY A 42 -6.00 54.36 61.98
CA GLY A 42 -5.33 53.74 60.85
C GLY A 42 -5.12 52.23 60.94
N GLU A 43 -5.56 51.52 59.89
CA GLU A 43 -5.01 50.21 59.58
C GLU A 43 -3.50 50.34 59.34
N PRO A 44 -2.69 49.35 59.76
CA PRO A 44 -1.30 49.30 59.33
C PRO A 44 -1.28 49.25 57.80
N TYR A 45 -0.28 49.87 57.17
CA TYR A 45 0.07 49.67 55.75
C TYR A 45 -0.37 48.29 55.26
N PRO A 46 -1.01 48.15 54.08
CA PRO A 46 -1.46 46.86 53.61
C PRO A 46 -0.25 45.94 53.66
N LYS A 47 -0.33 44.88 54.48
CA LYS A 47 0.67 43.82 54.48
C LYS A 47 0.78 43.40 53.02
N MET A 48 1.92 43.68 52.40
CA MET A 48 2.22 43.21 51.04
C MET A 48 1.86 41.73 51.00
N LYS A 49 0.81 41.36 50.23
CA LYS A 49 0.57 39.96 49.90
C LYS A 49 1.89 39.46 49.32
N ASN A 50 2.41 38.35 49.83
CA ASN A 50 3.66 37.79 49.36
C ASN A 50 3.50 37.48 47.86
N THR A 51 4.48 37.82 47.02
CA THR A 51 4.38 37.72 45.55
C THR A 51 3.97 36.30 45.09
N SER A 52 4.37 35.26 45.84
CA SER A 52 3.94 33.87 45.62
C SER A 52 2.44 33.62 45.80
N SER A 53 1.79 34.29 46.76
CA SER A 53 0.34 34.15 47.00
C SER A 53 -0.50 34.80 45.89
N LEU A 54 -0.02 35.92 45.33
CA LEU A 54 -0.65 36.60 44.18
C LEU A 54 -0.57 35.76 42.92
N ILE A 55 0.60 35.13 42.67
CA ILE A 55 0.80 34.23 41.53
C ILE A 55 -0.12 33.01 41.64
N ALA A 56 -0.31 32.44 42.84
CA ALA A 56 -1.23 31.32 43.04
C ALA A 56 -2.70 31.70 42.77
N GLU A 57 -3.13 32.89 43.19
CA GLU A 57 -4.47 33.43 42.91
C GLU A 57 -4.67 33.65 41.40
N TYR A 58 -3.65 34.19 40.72
CA TYR A 58 -3.65 34.37 39.27
C TYR A 58 -3.72 33.04 38.49
N LYS A 59 -2.90 32.04 38.86
CA LYS A 59 -2.96 30.70 38.26
C LYS A 59 -4.35 30.10 38.37
N LYS A 60 -5.01 30.24 39.54
CA LYS A 60 -6.38 29.74 39.74
C LYS A 60 -7.40 30.43 38.82
N SER A 61 -7.26 31.74 38.61
CA SER A 61 -8.11 32.48 37.65
C SER A 61 -7.92 31.95 36.23
N LEU A 62 -6.67 31.76 35.79
CA LEU A 62 -6.36 31.22 34.47
C LEU A 62 -6.89 29.81 34.26
N LEU A 63 -6.80 28.94 35.28
CA LEU A 63 -7.39 27.60 35.22
C LEU A 63 -8.90 27.66 34.94
N SER A 64 -9.62 28.62 35.54
CA SER A 64 -11.06 28.77 35.26
C SER A 64 -11.36 29.38 33.89
N GLU A 65 -10.50 30.28 33.40
CA GLU A 65 -10.70 30.98 32.13
C GLU A 65 -10.34 30.11 30.91
N TYR A 66 -9.23 29.38 30.97
CA TYR A 66 -8.68 28.59 29.85
C TYR A 66 -9.10 27.11 29.87
N ALA A 67 -9.76 26.63 30.94
CA ALA A 67 -10.30 25.26 30.96
C ALA A 67 -11.32 25.02 29.85
N TYR A 68 -12.03 26.07 29.44
CA TYR A 68 -13.13 26.00 28.49
C TYR A 68 -12.82 26.81 27.23
N ILE A 69 -13.16 26.25 26.06
CA ILE A 69 -13.12 26.95 24.79
C ILE A 69 -14.51 27.04 24.17
N THR A 70 -14.72 28.11 23.41
CA THR A 70 -15.89 28.29 22.56
C THR A 70 -15.57 27.79 21.15
N GLU A 71 -16.28 26.75 20.70
CA GLU A 71 -16.15 26.24 19.34
C GLU A 71 -16.87 27.16 18.34
N TYR A 72 -16.52 27.10 17.06
CA TYR A 72 -17.07 27.99 16.03
C TYR A 72 -18.61 27.90 15.90
N THR A 73 -19.21 26.76 16.26
CA THR A 73 -20.66 26.55 16.20
C THR A 73 -21.35 26.60 17.56
N SER A 74 -20.63 26.92 18.64
CA SER A 74 -21.20 27.04 19.98
C SER A 74 -22.28 28.11 20.03
N ARG A 75 -23.44 27.77 20.60
CA ARG A 75 -24.46 28.76 20.98
C ARG A 75 -24.00 29.52 22.22
N ALA A 76 -24.65 30.65 22.51
CA ALA A 76 -24.36 31.41 23.74
C ALA A 76 -24.49 30.51 24.98
N GLY A 77 -23.39 30.34 25.73
CA GLY A 77 -23.31 29.48 26.91
C GLY A 77 -22.81 28.05 26.66
N GLU A 78 -22.61 27.61 25.41
CA GLU A 78 -22.03 26.30 25.10
C GLU A 78 -20.49 26.41 25.06
N GLN A 79 -19.82 25.71 25.98
CA GLN A 79 -18.37 25.61 26.03
C GLN A 79 -17.94 24.14 26.15
N VAL A 80 -16.75 23.83 25.66
CA VAL A 80 -16.15 22.50 25.75
C VAL A 80 -14.81 22.58 26.47
N LEU A 81 -14.40 21.51 27.15
CA LEU A 81 -13.10 21.46 27.81
C LEU A 81 -11.99 21.48 26.75
N LEU A 82 -10.98 22.33 26.97
CA LEU A 82 -9.83 22.42 26.07
C LEU A 82 -9.09 21.08 25.97
N ASN A 83 -8.93 20.37 27.09
CA ASN A 83 -8.24 19.07 27.13
C ASN A 83 -8.93 17.99 26.29
N ASP A 84 -10.26 18.05 26.16
CA ASP A 84 -11.06 17.11 25.35
C ASP A 84 -10.97 17.41 23.84
N ARG A 85 -10.36 18.54 23.46
CA ARG A 85 -10.21 18.98 22.07
C ARG A 85 -8.76 19.19 21.66
N TYR A 86 -7.84 19.20 22.62
CA TYR A 86 -6.43 19.41 22.37
C TYR A 86 -5.74 18.09 22.02
N VAL A 87 -4.96 18.12 20.94
CA VAL A 87 -4.02 17.06 20.55
C VAL A 87 -2.72 17.75 20.14
N ASP A 88 -1.59 17.17 20.53
CA ASP A 88 -0.28 17.72 20.22
C ASP A 88 -0.08 17.83 18.70
N PRO A 89 0.12 19.04 18.16
CA PRO A 89 0.43 19.19 16.76
C PRO A 89 1.87 18.74 16.50
N LEU A 90 2.13 18.38 15.25
CA LEU A 90 3.47 18.16 14.74
C LEU A 90 4.19 19.52 14.61
N ILE A 91 5.31 19.68 15.30
CA ILE A 91 6.10 20.92 15.32
C ILE A 91 7.51 20.62 14.84
N VAL A 92 7.98 21.33 13.82
CA VAL A 92 9.31 21.12 13.23
C VAL A 92 10.16 22.38 13.26
N GLN A 93 11.46 22.22 13.52
CA GLN A 93 12.45 23.30 13.50
C GLN A 93 13.24 23.27 12.19
N LYS A 94 12.68 23.79 11.10
CA LYS A 94 13.42 23.96 9.83
C LYS A 94 12.69 24.84 8.79
N HIS A 95 13.47 25.37 7.84
CA HIS A 95 13.00 25.87 6.53
C HIS A 95 12.76 24.67 5.58
N ARG A 96 11.55 24.52 5.05
CA ARG A 96 11.17 23.42 4.14
C ARG A 96 11.55 23.72 2.70
N GLU A 97 12.01 22.70 1.96
CA GLU A 97 12.31 22.85 0.54
C GLU A 97 11.04 22.84 -0.32
N LYS A 98 11.10 23.47 -1.49
CA LYS A 98 9.96 23.52 -2.43
C LYS A 98 9.47 22.13 -2.82
N ASN A 99 10.39 21.24 -3.18
CA ASN A 99 10.06 19.88 -3.65
C ASN A 99 9.38 19.04 -2.56
N GLU A 100 9.81 19.17 -1.30
CA GLU A 100 9.17 18.52 -0.15
C GLU A 100 7.70 18.93 -0.05
N ARG A 101 7.41 20.24 -0.18
CA ARG A 101 6.05 20.78 -0.09
C ARG A 101 5.18 20.42 -1.29
N GLU A 102 5.73 20.40 -2.51
CA GLU A 102 5.01 19.96 -3.71
C GLU A 102 4.62 18.48 -3.62
N ASN A 103 5.53 17.63 -3.14
CA ASN A 103 5.29 16.21 -2.95
C ASN A 103 4.21 15.97 -1.88
N GLU A 104 4.26 16.69 -0.75
CA GLU A 104 3.21 16.65 0.28
C GLU A 104 1.84 17.04 -0.31
N MET A 105 1.73 18.17 -1.01
CA MET A 105 0.45 18.67 -1.55
C MET A 105 -0.14 17.78 -2.66
N CYS A 106 0.71 17.08 -3.42
CA CYS A 106 0.26 16.14 -4.46
C CYS A 106 -0.17 14.78 -3.90
N SER A 107 0.28 14.41 -2.69
CA SER A 107 -0.02 13.13 -2.07
C SER A 107 -1.39 13.09 -1.36
N ARG A 108 -1.96 11.89 -1.19
CA ARG A 108 -3.28 11.65 -0.57
C ARG A 108 -3.28 10.40 0.31
N GLY A 109 -4.24 10.36 1.23
CA GLY A 109 -4.52 9.23 2.10
C GLY A 109 -3.28 8.78 2.88
N GLN A 110 -3.04 7.48 2.93
CA GLN A 110 -1.88 6.92 3.63
C GLN A 110 -0.55 7.41 3.04
N ARG A 111 -0.48 7.65 1.72
CA ARG A 111 0.75 8.13 1.08
C ARG A 111 1.13 9.52 1.58
N PHE A 112 0.15 10.37 1.90
CA PHE A 112 0.40 11.70 2.47
C PHE A 112 1.04 11.62 3.85
N PHE A 113 0.46 10.84 4.76
CA PHE A 113 1.01 10.67 6.11
C PHE A 113 2.38 10.00 6.08
N ASN A 114 2.56 8.96 5.25
CA ASN A 114 3.86 8.30 5.08
C ASN A 114 4.95 9.26 4.56
N THR A 115 4.62 10.11 3.59
CA THR A 115 5.57 11.10 3.03
C THR A 115 5.98 12.13 4.09
N ARG A 116 5.03 12.58 4.92
CA ARG A 116 5.33 13.46 6.05
C ARG A 116 6.23 12.78 7.08
N GLU A 117 5.86 11.58 7.51
CA GLU A 117 6.64 10.84 8.50
C GLU A 117 8.07 10.57 8.00
N SER A 118 8.24 10.15 6.73
CA SER A 118 9.57 9.93 6.16
C SER A 118 10.43 11.19 6.16
N ASN A 119 9.84 12.35 5.83
CA ASN A 119 10.55 13.63 5.79
C ASN A 119 10.91 14.12 7.20
N GLN A 120 10.19 13.69 8.24
CA GLN A 120 10.19 14.35 9.56
C GLN A 120 10.65 13.47 10.73
N ARG A 121 11.02 12.20 10.49
CA ARG A 121 11.43 11.21 11.52
C ARG A 121 12.43 11.71 12.58
N ASN A 122 13.21 12.77 12.29
CA ASN A 122 14.23 13.30 13.20
C ASN A 122 14.05 14.80 13.56
N GLN A 123 12.93 15.44 13.24
CA GLN A 123 12.74 16.89 13.40
C GLN A 123 11.52 17.32 14.23
N ASN A 124 10.70 16.37 14.72
CA ASN A 124 9.55 16.71 15.57
C ASN A 124 10.02 17.14 16.96
N ILE A 125 9.52 18.29 17.43
CA ILE A 125 9.85 18.87 18.73
C ILE A 125 8.59 18.91 19.59
N SER A 126 8.70 18.38 20.80
CA SER A 126 7.63 18.42 21.78
C SER A 126 7.51 19.80 22.43
N LEU A 127 6.32 20.16 22.91
CA LEU A 127 6.07 21.45 23.53
C LEU A 127 6.97 21.74 24.74
N ASP A 128 7.38 20.74 25.52
CA ASP A 128 8.32 20.92 26.64
C ASP A 128 9.71 21.42 26.20
N LYS A 129 10.07 21.25 24.93
CA LYS A 129 11.40 21.56 24.38
C LYS A 129 11.47 22.83 23.55
N LEU A 130 10.40 23.61 23.41
CA LEU A 130 10.42 24.85 22.58
C LEU A 130 11.51 25.85 23.02
N PHE A 131 11.80 25.93 24.32
CA PHE A 131 12.86 26.78 24.88
C PHE A 131 14.19 26.04 25.14
N GLY A 132 14.34 24.82 24.61
CA GLY A 132 15.53 23.99 24.74
C GLY A 132 16.72 24.50 23.92
N PRO A 133 17.96 24.07 24.24
CA PRO A 133 19.13 24.39 23.44
C PRO A 133 19.05 23.73 22.05
N GLU A 134 19.41 24.46 20.99
CA GLU A 134 19.42 23.93 19.62
C GLU A 134 20.38 22.73 19.49
N ASN A 135 19.92 21.67 18.82
CA ASN A 135 20.66 20.43 18.60
C ASN A 135 22.06 20.73 18.02
N GLY A 136 23.09 20.66 18.87
CA GLY A 136 24.50 20.75 18.47
C GLY A 136 25.26 22.02 18.88
N SER A 137 24.60 23.10 19.34
CA SER A 137 25.30 24.30 19.82
C SER A 137 25.24 24.43 21.34
N LYS A 138 26.37 24.14 22.01
CA LYS A 138 26.55 24.52 23.42
C LYS A 138 26.63 26.06 23.48
N LYS A 139 25.53 26.78 23.79
CA LYS A 139 25.51 27.85 24.83
C LYS A 139 24.32 28.83 24.88
N VAL A 140 23.28 28.80 24.04
CA VAL A 140 22.28 29.88 24.10
C VAL A 140 20.83 29.38 24.08
N THR A 141 20.12 29.56 25.19
CA THR A 141 18.66 29.39 25.26
C THR A 141 17.96 30.52 24.48
N PRO A 142 17.05 30.22 23.54
CA PRO A 142 16.33 31.25 22.80
C PRO A 142 15.47 32.09 23.75
N ARG A 143 15.53 33.42 23.60
CA ARG A 143 14.72 34.37 24.41
C ARG A 143 13.40 34.71 23.70
N ALA A 144 13.31 34.43 22.40
CA ALA A 144 12.09 34.55 21.62
C ALA A 144 11.89 33.26 20.80
N VAL A 145 10.73 32.64 20.93
CA VAL A 145 10.29 31.50 20.12
C VAL A 145 9.14 31.96 19.23
N ILE A 146 9.24 31.64 17.94
CA ILE A 146 8.24 32.00 16.94
C ILE A 146 7.57 30.71 16.48
N LEU A 147 6.29 30.57 16.79
CA LEU A 147 5.44 29.49 16.30
C LEU A 147 4.70 29.97 15.06
N GLN A 148 5.25 29.64 13.89
CA GLN A 148 4.62 29.94 12.61
C GLN A 148 3.76 28.78 12.11
N GLY A 149 2.81 29.05 11.23
CA GLY A 149 2.01 28.00 10.59
C GLY A 149 0.89 28.57 9.74
N ASP A 150 0.32 27.73 8.87
CA ASP A 150 -0.76 28.11 7.96
C ASP A 150 -2.08 28.40 8.71
N SER A 151 -3.08 28.96 8.03
CA SER A 151 -4.40 29.20 8.61
C SER A 151 -5.03 27.90 9.12
N GLY A 152 -5.65 27.90 10.29
CA GLY A 152 -6.33 26.72 10.84
C GLY A 152 -5.43 25.61 11.39
N SER A 153 -4.11 25.80 11.45
CA SER A 153 -3.12 24.84 11.98
C SER A 153 -3.13 24.63 13.50
N GLY A 154 -3.94 25.39 14.25
CA GLY A 154 -4.04 25.24 15.71
C GLY A 154 -3.09 26.12 16.54
N LYS A 155 -2.50 27.17 15.96
CA LYS A 155 -1.57 28.09 16.67
C LYS A 155 -2.13 28.67 17.96
N SER A 156 -3.30 29.31 17.90
CA SER A 156 -3.93 29.96 19.08
C SER A 156 -4.39 28.94 20.13
N ILE A 157 -4.91 27.79 19.69
CA ILE A 157 -5.26 26.69 20.61
C ILE A 157 -4.02 26.15 21.32
N THR A 158 -2.87 26.06 20.62
CA THR A 158 -1.59 25.67 21.23
C THR A 158 -1.11 26.72 22.24
N ALA A 159 -1.22 28.01 21.93
CA ALA A 159 -0.90 29.08 22.87
C ALA A 159 -1.77 29.02 24.14
N GLN A 160 -3.08 28.83 24.00
CA GLN A 160 -4.02 28.66 25.11
C GLN A 160 -3.69 27.42 25.96
N LYS A 161 -3.34 26.30 25.32
CA LYS A 161 -2.93 25.07 26.01
C LYS A 161 -1.65 25.27 26.82
N ILE A 162 -0.66 26.00 26.30
CA ILE A 162 0.57 26.34 27.05
C ILE A 162 0.24 27.14 28.31
N VAL A 163 -0.71 28.10 28.24
CA VAL A 163 -1.16 28.86 29.41
C VAL A 163 -1.84 27.95 30.44
N LEU A 164 -2.74 27.07 29.98
CA LEU A 164 -3.47 26.13 30.84
C LEU A 164 -2.51 25.16 31.56
N ASP A 165 -1.57 24.56 30.83
CA ASP A 165 -0.65 23.56 31.39
C ASP A 165 0.38 24.20 32.32
N TRP A 166 0.77 25.45 32.05
CA TRP A 166 1.58 26.21 32.98
C TRP A 166 0.83 26.55 34.27
N ALA A 167 -0.46 26.95 34.16
CA ALA A 167 -1.30 27.23 35.33
C ALA A 167 -1.56 25.98 36.18
N SER A 168 -1.62 24.80 35.54
CA SER A 168 -1.72 23.47 36.20
C SER A 168 -0.38 22.95 36.74
N GLU A 169 0.71 23.68 36.53
CA GLU A 169 2.09 23.30 36.89
C GLU A 169 2.65 22.08 36.13
N GLU A 170 2.04 21.70 35.02
CA GLU A 170 2.46 20.58 34.15
C GLU A 170 3.55 21.01 33.17
N LEU A 171 3.50 22.24 32.64
CA LEU A 171 4.42 22.77 31.64
C LEU A 171 5.19 23.99 32.15
N TYR A 172 6.50 24.03 31.93
CA TYR A 172 7.38 25.17 32.23
C TYR A 172 7.38 25.72 33.67
N ALA A 173 6.82 25.01 34.64
CA ALA A 173 6.77 25.44 36.05
C ALA A 173 8.14 25.78 36.65
N ARG A 174 9.23 25.17 36.14
CA ARG A 174 10.60 25.45 36.57
C ARG A 174 11.28 26.59 35.82
N LEU A 175 10.76 26.98 34.65
CA LEU A 175 11.34 28.00 33.77
C LEU A 175 10.71 29.38 33.99
N PHE A 176 9.38 29.44 34.17
CA PHE A 176 8.65 30.69 34.27
C PHE A 176 7.82 30.77 35.55
N ASP A 177 7.94 31.89 36.24
CA ASP A 177 7.18 32.18 37.47
C ASP A 177 5.81 32.80 37.13
N VAL A 178 5.71 33.50 35.99
CA VAL A 178 4.47 34.12 35.48
C VAL A 178 4.41 34.05 33.95
N VAL A 179 3.23 33.73 33.41
CA VAL A 179 2.94 33.76 31.96
C VAL A 179 1.80 34.75 31.71
N PHE A 180 2.01 35.68 30.78
CA PHE A 180 0.99 36.62 30.33
C PHE A 180 0.60 36.32 28.88
N HIS A 181 -0.71 36.24 28.62
CA HIS A 181 -1.25 35.96 27.29
C HIS A 181 -1.88 37.23 26.69
N LEU A 182 -1.36 37.65 25.54
CA LEU A 182 -1.75 38.85 24.81
C LEU A 182 -2.35 38.45 23.46
N ARG A 183 -3.68 38.53 23.33
CA ARG A 183 -4.41 38.20 22.10
C ARG A 183 -4.45 39.41 21.16
N CYS A 184 -3.66 39.38 20.08
CA CYS A 184 -3.52 40.49 19.13
C CYS A 184 -4.86 40.94 18.52
N LYS A 185 -5.79 40.01 18.28
CA LYS A 185 -7.15 40.29 17.82
C LYS A 185 -7.85 41.35 18.68
N GLU A 186 -7.80 41.18 20.00
CA GLU A 186 -8.46 42.05 20.96
C GLU A 186 -7.72 43.37 21.08
N LEU A 187 -6.39 43.32 21.06
CA LEU A 187 -5.51 44.48 21.13
C LEU A 187 -5.69 45.43 19.93
N SER A 188 -5.97 44.89 18.74
CA SER A 188 -6.21 45.69 17.53
C SER A 188 -7.48 46.56 17.63
N GLY A 189 -8.45 46.18 18.47
CA GLY A 189 -9.71 46.91 18.66
C GLY A 189 -9.67 47.97 19.77
N LEU A 190 -8.61 48.02 20.57
CA LEU A 190 -8.46 48.97 21.65
C LEU A 190 -8.05 50.35 21.12
N SER A 191 -8.83 51.37 21.48
CA SER A 191 -8.50 52.78 21.19
C SER A 191 -8.25 53.53 22.50
N GLY A 192 -7.07 54.13 22.63
CA GLY A 192 -6.66 54.91 23.81
C GLY A 192 -5.22 54.65 24.25
N GLU A 193 -4.67 55.57 25.04
CA GLU A 193 -3.35 55.40 25.67
C GLU A 193 -3.47 54.62 26.98
N MET A 194 -2.71 53.53 27.09
CA MET A 194 -2.69 52.68 28.27
C MET A 194 -1.26 52.24 28.59
N SER A 195 -0.99 51.87 29.83
CA SER A 195 0.31 51.32 30.23
C SER A 195 0.36 49.81 29.99
N LEU A 196 1.54 49.17 30.08
CA LEU A 196 1.62 47.71 30.00
C LEU A 196 0.80 47.04 31.11
N VAL A 197 0.76 47.69 32.28
CA VAL A 197 0.00 47.21 33.43
C VAL A 197 -1.51 47.24 33.16
N ASP A 198 -1.98 48.28 32.47
CA ASP A 198 -3.39 48.40 32.05
C ASP A 198 -3.72 47.43 30.89
N LEU A 199 -2.72 47.07 30.07
CA LEU A 199 -2.87 46.14 28.94
C LEU A 199 -2.99 44.68 29.39
N LEU A 200 -2.32 44.35 30.50
CA LEU A 200 -2.39 43.04 31.15
C LEU A 200 -3.69 42.99 31.98
N ASP A 201 -4.84 43.07 31.31
CA ASP A 201 -6.17 42.96 31.90
C ASP A 201 -6.35 41.55 32.48
N CYS A 202 -5.98 41.39 33.75
CA CYS A 202 -6.00 40.13 34.46
C CYS A 202 -6.62 40.31 35.85
N SER A 203 -6.87 39.20 36.56
CA SER A 203 -7.49 39.20 37.89
C SER A 203 -6.70 39.92 39.00
N LEU A 204 -5.55 40.51 38.67
CA LEU A 204 -4.66 41.22 39.57
C LEU A 204 -4.83 42.72 39.44
N THR A 205 -4.67 43.47 40.54
CA THR A 205 -4.72 44.93 40.49
C THR A 205 -3.46 45.50 39.81
N PRO A 206 -3.54 46.71 39.21
CA PRO A 206 -2.41 47.36 38.57
C PRO A 206 -1.15 47.45 39.46
N ASN A 207 -1.33 47.66 40.76
CA ASN A 207 -0.23 47.73 41.73
C ASN A 207 0.44 46.37 41.97
N GLU A 208 -0.34 45.28 41.97
CA GLU A 208 0.17 43.91 42.13
C GLU A 208 0.93 43.46 40.88
N ILE A 209 0.46 43.82 39.68
CA ILE A 209 1.14 43.56 38.41
C ILE A 209 2.47 44.31 38.34
N ASP A 210 2.50 45.61 38.70
CA ASP A 210 3.73 46.40 38.73
C ASP A 210 4.77 45.85 39.72
N GLN A 211 4.32 45.28 40.86
CA GLN A 211 5.18 44.58 41.81
C GLN A 211 5.76 43.30 41.19
N ILE A 212 4.95 42.46 40.55
CA ILE A 212 5.40 41.22 39.90
C ILE A 212 6.42 41.50 38.78
N LEU A 213 6.16 42.51 37.95
CA LEU A 213 7.03 42.91 36.84
C LEU A 213 8.42 43.38 37.32
N LYS A 214 8.49 43.96 38.53
CA LYS A 214 9.76 44.38 39.16
C LYS A 214 10.49 43.24 39.85
N ASP A 215 9.76 42.36 40.53
CA ASP A 215 10.34 41.29 41.36
C ASP A 215 10.84 40.10 40.53
N THR A 216 10.23 39.80 39.38
CA THR A 216 10.45 38.54 38.63
C THR A 216 10.78 38.71 37.14
N SER A 217 11.35 39.85 36.73
CA SER A 217 11.58 40.23 35.32
C SER A 217 12.27 39.17 34.42
N GLN A 218 13.08 38.28 35.00
CA GLN A 218 13.89 37.28 34.27
C GLN A 218 13.16 35.97 33.99
N ARG A 219 12.02 35.72 34.64
CA ARG A 219 11.26 34.45 34.61
C ARG A 219 9.81 34.67 34.16
N ILE A 220 9.58 35.74 33.40
CA ILE A 220 8.27 36.07 32.81
C ILE A 220 8.25 35.66 31.34
N LEU A 221 7.18 35.00 30.92
CA LEU A 221 6.88 34.70 29.52
C LEU A 221 5.70 35.55 29.04
N PHE A 222 5.88 36.28 27.93
CA PHE A 222 4.78 36.90 27.21
C PHE A 222 4.45 36.06 25.97
N ILE A 223 3.22 35.57 25.90
CA ILE A 223 2.66 34.91 24.73
C ILE A 223 1.90 35.95 23.91
N ILE A 224 2.40 36.26 22.72
CA ILE A 224 1.79 37.20 21.78
C ILE A 224 1.09 36.35 20.71
N ASP A 225 -0.22 36.20 20.83
CA ASP A 225 -1.02 35.33 19.96
C ASP A 225 -1.64 36.11 18.80
N GLY A 226 -1.26 35.77 17.56
CA GLY A 226 -1.83 36.33 16.33
C GLY A 226 -1.12 37.59 15.83
N PHE A 227 0.21 37.63 15.79
CA PHE A 227 0.97 38.81 15.34
C PHE A 227 0.55 39.32 13.94
N ASP A 228 0.14 38.42 13.04
CA ASP A 228 -0.33 38.76 11.69
C ASP A 228 -1.58 39.65 11.66
N GLU A 229 -2.33 39.72 12.76
CA GLU A 229 -3.52 40.56 12.91
C GLU A 229 -3.18 42.00 13.30
N LEU A 230 -1.92 42.28 13.67
CA LEU A 230 -1.46 43.62 14.02
C LEU A 230 -1.08 44.41 12.77
N MET A 231 -1.84 45.47 12.47
CA MET A 231 -1.46 46.46 11.46
C MET A 231 -0.41 47.42 12.01
N LEU A 232 0.84 46.95 12.09
CA LEU A 232 1.97 47.80 12.47
C LEU A 232 2.27 48.76 11.32
N SER A 233 1.82 50.01 11.45
CA SER A 233 2.36 51.09 10.64
C SER A 233 3.78 51.39 11.11
N GLU A 234 4.64 51.87 10.21
CA GLU A 234 5.95 52.45 10.58
C GLU A 234 5.71 53.79 11.32
N SER A 235 5.06 53.75 12.47
CA SER A 235 4.78 54.93 13.27
C SER A 235 6.09 55.45 13.85
N LYS A 236 6.41 56.72 13.56
CA LYS A 236 7.49 57.51 14.20
C LYS A 236 7.19 57.83 15.68
N GLU A 237 6.33 57.06 16.34
CA GLU A 237 5.96 57.25 17.74
C GLU A 237 7.08 56.74 18.67
N SER A 238 7.31 57.46 19.76
CA SER A 238 8.29 57.10 20.77
C SER A 238 7.87 55.82 21.50
N LEU A 239 8.56 54.72 21.23
CA LEU A 239 8.31 53.43 21.90
C LEU A 239 8.55 53.52 23.42
N PRO A 240 7.59 53.10 24.28
CA PRO A 240 7.72 53.19 25.73
C PRO A 240 8.83 52.27 26.24
N GLN A 241 9.70 52.75 27.14
CA GLN A 241 10.81 51.96 27.70
C GLN A 241 10.49 51.31 29.06
N LYS A 242 9.44 51.77 29.74
CA LYS A 242 9.04 51.29 31.07
C LYS A 242 7.57 50.86 31.07
N PRO A 243 7.20 49.81 31.84
CA PRO A 243 5.82 49.31 31.91
C PRO A 243 4.77 50.35 32.29
N ALA A 244 5.13 51.33 33.13
CA ALA A 244 4.23 52.36 33.65
C ALA A 244 3.94 53.53 32.69
N ILE A 245 4.64 53.62 31.55
CA ILE A 245 4.45 54.71 30.58
C ILE A 245 3.21 54.38 29.74
N LYS A 246 2.24 55.30 29.70
CA LYS A 246 1.05 55.18 28.85
C LYS A 246 1.41 55.43 27.39
N SER A 247 0.93 54.57 26.50
CA SER A 247 1.17 54.64 25.05
C SER A 247 0.08 53.87 24.32
N HIS A 248 0.08 53.93 22.99
CA HIS A 248 -0.82 53.10 22.18
C HIS A 248 -0.53 51.60 22.38
N PRO A 249 -1.54 50.71 22.48
CA PRO A 249 -1.36 49.26 22.67
C PRO A 249 -0.36 48.63 21.70
N LEU A 250 -0.44 49.01 20.42
CA LEU A 250 0.48 48.54 19.38
C LEU A 250 1.94 48.96 19.64
N ALA A 251 2.17 50.17 20.16
CA ALA A 251 3.51 50.64 20.50
C ALA A 251 4.10 49.87 21.71
N ILE A 252 3.26 49.47 22.66
CA ILE A 252 3.64 48.64 23.82
C ILE A 252 4.07 47.25 23.33
N VAL A 253 3.27 46.59 22.49
CA VAL A 253 3.60 45.27 21.91
C VAL A 253 4.88 45.35 21.07
N CYS A 254 5.03 46.38 20.22
CA CYS A 254 6.27 46.61 19.49
C CYS A 254 7.49 46.81 20.41
N SER A 255 7.31 47.48 21.56
CA SER A 255 8.40 47.69 22.53
C SER A 255 8.81 46.38 23.23
N LEU A 256 7.85 45.49 23.52
CA LEU A 256 8.11 44.14 24.02
C LEU A 256 8.86 43.29 22.99
N LEU A 257 8.38 43.26 21.74
CA LEU A 257 8.99 42.50 20.65
C LEU A 257 10.45 42.92 20.39
N LYS A 258 10.72 44.24 20.36
CA LYS A 258 12.07 44.81 20.21
C LYS A 258 12.96 44.63 21.44
N GLY A 259 12.41 44.15 22.56
CA GLY A 259 13.12 44.14 23.85
C GLY A 259 13.54 45.54 24.31
N ARG A 260 12.81 46.60 23.93
CA ARG A 260 13.04 47.94 24.50
C ARG A 260 12.47 48.03 25.91
N MET A 261 11.38 47.31 26.14
CA MET A 261 10.72 47.12 27.43
C MET A 261 10.83 45.63 27.83
N MET A 262 10.98 45.33 29.13
CA MET A 262 11.11 43.97 29.67
C MET A 262 12.18 43.11 28.96
N ARG A 263 13.42 43.63 28.83
CA ARG A 263 14.54 42.98 28.11
C ARG A 263 14.75 41.51 28.47
N GLU A 264 14.72 41.21 29.76
CA GLU A 264 15.09 39.90 30.32
C GLU A 264 13.95 38.85 30.26
N SER A 265 12.75 39.24 29.82
CA SER A 265 11.61 38.33 29.65
C SER A 265 11.81 37.32 28.51
N PHE A 266 10.94 36.32 28.44
CA PHE A 266 10.82 35.40 27.31
C PHE A 266 9.61 35.77 26.47
N LEU A 267 9.68 35.50 25.16
CA LEU A 267 8.59 35.72 24.21
C LEU A 267 8.24 34.42 23.51
N LEU A 268 6.95 34.14 23.40
CA LEU A 268 6.39 33.16 22.47
C LEU A 268 5.45 33.91 21.54
N VAL A 269 5.76 33.97 20.25
CA VAL A 269 4.96 34.71 19.27
C VAL A 269 4.34 33.73 18.30
N THR A 270 3.00 33.72 18.20
CA THR A 270 2.32 32.98 17.14
C THR A 270 2.07 33.91 15.96
N THR A 271 2.31 33.40 14.75
CA THR A 271 2.14 34.20 13.53
C THR A 271 1.86 33.31 12.31
N ARG A 272 1.32 33.88 11.24
CA ARG A 272 1.31 33.22 9.93
C ARG A 272 2.67 33.30 9.25
N SER A 273 2.98 32.31 8.42
CA SER A 273 4.21 32.24 7.62
C SER A 273 4.42 33.48 6.73
N SER A 274 3.36 34.19 6.34
CA SER A 274 3.42 35.44 5.55
C SER A 274 3.94 36.66 6.33
N ALA A 275 3.76 36.69 7.66
CA ALA A 275 4.09 37.85 8.49
C ALA A 275 5.46 37.76 9.19
N VAL A 276 6.24 36.70 8.91
CA VAL A 276 7.49 36.38 9.59
C VAL A 276 8.60 37.41 9.33
N ASP A 277 8.76 37.93 8.10
CA ASP A 277 9.83 38.90 7.80
C ASP A 277 9.64 40.22 8.57
N LYS A 278 8.38 40.69 8.65
CA LYS A 278 8.02 41.88 9.44
C LYS A 278 8.38 41.67 10.90
N LEU A 279 8.16 40.45 11.40
CA LEU A 279 8.45 40.07 12.77
C LEU A 279 9.97 39.94 13.01
N GLU A 280 10.73 39.34 12.09
CA GLU A 280 12.19 39.14 12.19
C GLU A 280 12.96 40.47 12.32
N ILE A 281 12.49 41.52 11.65
CA ILE A 281 13.10 42.87 11.74
C ILE A 281 12.90 43.48 13.14
N ILE A 282 11.82 43.11 13.82
CA ILE A 282 11.35 43.75 15.06
C ILE A 282 11.76 42.95 16.30
N LEU A 283 12.02 41.65 16.17
CA LEU A 283 12.29 40.76 17.29
C LEU A 283 13.66 40.95 17.95
N LYS A 284 13.70 40.72 19.26
CA LYS A 284 14.94 40.59 20.02
C LYS A 284 15.65 39.25 19.73
N LYS A 285 16.98 39.29 19.60
CA LYS A 285 17.85 38.11 19.40
C LYS A 285 18.41 37.61 20.75
N PRO A 286 18.66 36.30 20.95
CA PRO A 286 18.54 35.16 20.02
C PRO A 286 17.09 34.65 19.86
N GLN A 287 16.74 34.20 18.65
CA GLN A 287 15.39 33.77 18.25
C GLN A 287 15.39 32.33 17.70
N CYS A 288 14.30 31.60 17.90
CA CYS A 288 14.06 30.27 17.34
C CYS A 288 12.77 30.26 16.52
N PHE A 289 12.80 29.72 15.30
CA PHE A 289 11.62 29.55 14.45
C PHE A 289 11.18 28.10 14.40
N MET A 290 9.89 27.88 14.61
CA MET A 290 9.29 26.56 14.62
C MET A 290 7.98 26.61 13.83
N GLU A 291 7.73 25.59 13.02
CA GLU A 291 6.53 25.50 12.19
C GLU A 291 5.55 24.46 12.74
N ILE A 292 4.32 24.89 12.98
CA ILE A 292 3.18 24.03 13.33
C ILE A 292 2.56 23.49 12.05
N MET A 293 2.68 22.18 11.86
CA MET A 293 2.29 21.47 10.65
C MET A 293 0.85 20.93 10.69
N GLY A 294 0.18 20.98 11.83
CA GLY A 294 -1.11 20.34 12.08
C GLY A 294 -0.94 18.96 12.72
N PHE A 295 -1.90 18.05 12.50
CA PHE A 295 -1.88 16.72 13.10
C PHE A 295 -1.01 15.71 12.34
N SER A 296 -0.39 14.80 13.09
CA SER A 296 0.19 13.55 12.58
C SER A 296 -0.92 12.52 12.35
N GLU A 297 -0.60 11.38 11.73
CA GLU A 297 -1.56 10.28 11.56
C GLU A 297 -2.16 9.85 12.92
N LYS A 298 -1.29 9.65 13.92
CA LYS A 298 -1.69 9.33 15.29
C LYS A 298 -2.52 10.45 15.90
N GLY A 299 -2.14 11.70 15.67
CA GLY A 299 -2.88 12.86 16.17
C GLY A 299 -4.30 12.97 15.60
N VAL A 300 -4.51 12.58 14.33
CA VAL A 300 -5.87 12.53 13.77
C VAL A 300 -6.72 11.47 14.47
N SER A 301 -6.18 10.27 14.67
CA SER A 301 -6.89 9.19 15.37
C SER A 301 -7.23 9.58 16.81
N GLU A 302 -6.26 10.15 17.54
CA GLU A 302 -6.44 10.65 18.90
C GLU A 302 -7.47 11.78 18.98
N TYR A 303 -7.49 12.68 18.00
CA TYR A 303 -8.47 13.76 17.96
C TYR A 303 -9.90 13.21 17.85
N PHE A 304 -10.15 12.19 17.02
CA PHE A 304 -11.47 11.57 16.91
C PHE A 304 -11.87 10.91 18.24
N GLN A 305 -10.95 10.17 18.87
CA GLN A 305 -11.17 9.55 20.19
C GLN A 305 -11.52 10.55 21.28
N ARG A 306 -10.84 11.70 21.34
CA ARG A 306 -11.14 12.75 22.31
C ARG A 306 -12.41 13.54 21.93
N PHE A 307 -12.70 13.67 20.63
CA PHE A 307 -13.83 14.47 20.18
C PHE A 307 -15.18 13.85 20.54
N PHE A 308 -15.31 12.54 20.33
CA PHE A 308 -16.52 11.79 20.59
C PHE A 308 -16.45 11.10 21.96
N GLU A 309 -17.48 11.28 22.78
CA GLU A 309 -17.57 10.64 24.12
C GLU A 309 -17.72 9.10 24.03
N ASP A 310 -18.15 8.57 22.88
CA ASP A 310 -18.30 7.14 22.63
C ASP A 310 -17.17 6.63 21.73
N GLU A 311 -16.37 5.72 22.28
CA GLU A 311 -15.21 5.09 21.63
C GLU A 311 -15.59 4.22 20.43
N GLU A 312 -16.74 3.52 20.47
CA GLU A 312 -17.22 2.70 19.37
C GLU A 312 -17.68 3.59 18.21
N PHE A 313 -18.45 4.64 18.52
CA PHE A 313 -18.89 5.61 17.51
C PHE A 313 -17.70 6.38 16.92
N SER A 314 -16.73 6.79 17.74
CA SER A 314 -15.47 7.39 17.30
C SER A 314 -14.75 6.52 16.28
N SER A 315 -14.56 5.24 16.62
CA SER A 315 -13.86 4.27 15.76
C SER A 315 -14.59 4.07 14.44
N GLN A 316 -15.94 3.97 14.47
CA GLN A 316 -16.75 3.85 13.26
C GLN A 316 -16.62 5.07 12.34
N VAL A 317 -16.65 6.28 12.90
CA VAL A 317 -16.53 7.53 12.13
C VAL A 317 -15.11 7.69 11.58
N TYR A 318 -14.08 7.37 12.37
CA TYR A 318 -12.69 7.41 11.92
C TYR A 318 -12.45 6.46 10.74
N GLU A 319 -12.91 5.22 10.81
CA GLU A 319 -12.78 4.25 9.70
C GLU A 319 -13.53 4.71 8.44
N GLN A 320 -14.73 5.30 8.58
CA GLN A 320 -15.45 5.87 7.43
C GLN A 320 -14.67 7.02 6.77
N VAL A 321 -14.06 7.91 7.57
CA VAL A 321 -13.25 9.01 7.05
C VAL A 321 -11.97 8.49 6.41
N LYS A 322 -11.31 7.49 7.00
CA LYS A 322 -10.06 6.89 6.53
C LYS A 322 -10.19 6.23 5.16
N VAL A 323 -11.32 5.59 4.88
CA VAL A 323 -11.64 5.03 3.55
C VAL A 323 -11.71 6.14 2.48
N HIS A 324 -12.09 7.36 2.87
CA HIS A 324 -12.17 8.48 1.96
C HIS A 324 -10.88 9.30 1.94
N GLU A 325 -9.95 8.94 1.05
CA GLU A 325 -8.60 9.52 1.01
C GLU A 325 -8.55 11.04 1.02
N MET A 326 -9.48 11.75 0.35
CA MET A 326 -9.49 13.22 0.32
C MET A 326 -9.86 13.83 1.67
N LEU A 327 -10.90 13.29 2.32
CA LEU A 327 -11.31 13.75 3.65
C LEU A 327 -10.25 13.39 4.69
N TYR A 328 -9.72 12.17 4.63
CA TYR A 328 -8.67 11.71 5.54
C TYR A 328 -7.41 12.55 5.43
N THR A 329 -7.00 12.89 4.20
CA THR A 329 -5.86 13.80 3.98
C THR A 329 -6.14 15.13 4.67
N ALA A 330 -7.31 15.73 4.40
CA ALA A 330 -7.64 17.06 4.92
C ALA A 330 -7.69 17.14 6.46
N CYS A 331 -7.94 16.02 7.17
CA CYS A 331 -7.91 15.95 8.64
C CYS A 331 -6.54 16.30 9.26
N PHE A 332 -5.45 16.35 8.49
CA PHE A 332 -4.16 16.86 9.02
C PHE A 332 -4.29 18.31 9.50
N ILE A 333 -5.24 19.08 8.95
CA ILE A 333 -5.51 20.46 9.36
C ILE A 333 -6.52 20.41 10.51
N PRO A 334 -6.17 20.86 11.74
CA PRO A 334 -7.05 20.74 12.90
C PRO A 334 -8.46 21.32 12.72
N VAL A 335 -8.60 22.48 12.08
CA VAL A 335 -9.94 23.06 11.83
C VAL A 335 -10.80 22.19 10.89
N ILE A 336 -10.20 21.51 9.92
CA ILE A 336 -10.92 20.57 9.04
C ILE A 336 -11.34 19.33 9.82
N CYS A 337 -10.41 18.78 10.61
CA CYS A 337 -10.67 17.64 11.49
C CYS A 337 -11.88 17.93 12.41
N TRP A 338 -11.91 19.13 13.01
CA TRP A 338 -13.04 19.60 13.83
C TRP A 338 -14.36 19.71 13.03
N ILE A 339 -14.34 20.27 11.81
CA ILE A 339 -15.54 20.39 10.95
C ILE A 339 -16.10 19.01 10.61
N ILE A 340 -15.25 18.08 10.20
CA ILE A 340 -15.65 16.70 9.88
C ILE A 340 -16.30 16.05 11.11
N CYS A 341 -15.62 16.11 12.27
CA CYS A 341 -16.16 15.52 13.49
C CYS A 341 -17.50 16.16 13.91
N THR A 342 -17.64 17.48 13.75
CA THR A 342 -18.89 18.21 14.05
C THR A 342 -20.02 17.80 13.11
N ILE A 343 -19.75 17.62 11.81
CA ILE A 343 -20.73 17.13 10.83
C ILE A 343 -21.21 15.74 11.22
N PHE A 344 -20.31 14.83 11.60
CA PHE A 344 -20.68 13.49 12.05
C PHE A 344 -21.40 13.49 13.41
N LYS A 345 -21.03 14.36 14.35
CA LYS A 345 -21.73 14.51 15.64
C LYS A 345 -23.18 14.97 15.46
N ARG A 346 -23.45 15.87 14.50
CA ARG A 346 -24.82 16.33 14.18
C ARG A 346 -25.72 15.24 13.62
N LYS A 347 -25.16 14.17 13.04
CA LYS A 347 -25.94 13.05 12.51
C LYS A 347 -26.45 12.08 13.58
N GLY A 348 -25.82 12.05 14.76
CA GLY A 348 -26.14 11.12 15.85
C GLY A 348 -25.69 9.66 15.59
N LYS A 349 -25.84 8.81 16.62
CA LYS A 349 -25.52 7.36 16.57
C LYS A 349 -26.59 6.54 15.86
N ASP A 350 -27.86 6.89 16.08
CA ASP A 350 -29.01 6.34 15.36
C ASP A 350 -29.25 7.25 14.16
N GLY A 351 -28.95 6.78 12.94
CA GLY A 351 -29.03 7.54 11.67
C GLY A 351 -30.43 8.03 11.25
N VAL A 352 -31.20 8.59 12.18
CA VAL A 352 -32.55 9.13 12.00
C VAL A 352 -32.59 10.57 12.52
N VAL A 353 -31.74 11.44 11.97
CA VAL A 353 -32.15 12.78 11.54
C VAL A 353 -31.45 13.07 10.21
N THR A 354 -32.30 13.15 9.17
CA THR A 354 -32.09 13.34 7.73
C THR A 354 -31.37 12.23 6.96
N SER A 355 -32.14 11.61 6.07
CA SER A 355 -31.73 10.81 4.92
C SER A 355 -30.95 11.63 3.88
N GLU A 356 -29.94 12.41 4.29
CA GLU A 356 -29.13 13.25 3.41
C GLU A 356 -27.69 12.78 3.49
N LEU A 357 -27.31 11.98 2.49
CA LEU A 357 -25.96 11.48 2.29
C LEU A 357 -24.97 12.66 2.34
N THR A 358 -24.02 12.64 3.29
CA THR A 358 -22.89 13.56 3.25
C THR A 358 -22.02 13.18 2.08
N THR A 359 -22.14 13.97 1.03
CA THR A 359 -21.24 13.85 -0.11
C THR A 359 -19.93 14.54 0.24
N THR A 360 -18.86 14.23 -0.47
CA THR A 360 -17.57 14.91 -0.25
C THR A 360 -17.74 16.40 -0.52
N THR A 361 -18.48 16.72 -1.58
CA THR A 361 -18.71 18.10 -1.99
C THR A 361 -19.47 18.86 -0.93
N SER A 362 -20.47 18.27 -0.27
CA SER A 362 -21.18 18.96 0.82
C SER A 362 -20.25 19.28 1.99
N ILE A 363 -19.34 18.38 2.36
CA ILE A 363 -18.34 18.62 3.42
C ILE A 363 -17.38 19.76 3.02
N PHE A 364 -16.92 19.80 1.77
CA PHE A 364 -16.07 20.89 1.28
C PHE A 364 -16.82 22.24 1.23
N VAL A 365 -18.10 22.23 0.89
CA VAL A 365 -18.95 23.43 0.91
C VAL A 365 -19.16 23.92 2.34
N ASP A 366 -19.49 23.04 3.27
CA ASP A 366 -19.61 23.36 4.69
C ASP A 366 -18.28 23.92 5.25
N PHE A 367 -17.15 23.36 4.81
CA PHE A 367 -15.83 23.86 5.15
C PHE A 367 -15.61 25.29 4.66
N VAL A 368 -15.88 25.56 3.38
CA VAL A 368 -15.69 26.89 2.80
C VAL A 368 -16.56 27.94 3.49
N PHE A 369 -17.83 27.62 3.74
CA PHE A 369 -18.73 28.53 4.45
C PHE A 369 -18.34 28.77 5.89
N THR A 370 -17.91 27.72 6.60
CA THR A 370 -17.44 27.85 7.99
C THR A 370 -16.21 28.75 8.04
N LEU A 371 -15.24 28.56 7.15
CA LEU A 371 -14.06 29.42 7.12
C LEU A 371 -14.38 30.87 6.74
N LEU A 372 -15.24 31.10 5.74
CA LEU A 372 -15.65 32.47 5.37
C LEU A 372 -16.34 33.18 6.54
N LYS A 373 -17.31 32.52 7.18
CA LYS A 373 -18.08 33.11 8.28
C LYS A 373 -17.20 33.51 9.48
N HIS A 374 -16.12 32.78 9.74
CA HIS A 374 -15.31 32.97 10.95
C HIS A 374 -13.96 33.67 10.72
N HIS A 375 -13.45 33.68 9.48
CA HIS A 375 -12.14 34.24 9.14
C HIS A 375 -12.19 35.38 8.12
N SER A 376 -13.36 35.71 7.57
CA SER A 376 -13.55 36.90 6.76
C SER A 376 -14.72 37.74 7.26
N SER A 377 -14.51 39.04 7.44
CA SER A 377 -15.57 40.02 7.75
C SER A 377 -16.19 40.60 6.47
N LEU A 378 -16.24 39.79 5.41
CA LEU A 378 -16.66 40.20 4.07
C LEU A 378 -18.19 40.17 3.95
N SER A 379 -18.73 41.03 3.10
CA SER A 379 -20.13 40.93 2.69
C SER A 379 -20.36 39.74 1.74
N GLN A 380 -21.60 39.26 1.61
CA GLN A 380 -21.94 38.12 0.72
C GLN A 380 -21.46 38.32 -0.72
N GLN A 381 -21.46 39.55 -1.23
CA GLN A 381 -21.00 39.85 -2.59
C GLN A 381 -19.48 39.76 -2.72
N GLU A 382 -18.74 40.27 -1.73
CA GLU A 382 -17.29 40.18 -1.67
C GLU A 382 -16.80 38.74 -1.44
N GLU A 383 -17.56 37.94 -0.68
CA GLU A 383 -17.31 36.50 -0.54
C GLU A 383 -17.39 35.78 -1.89
N LEU A 384 -18.45 36.03 -2.66
CA LEU A 384 -18.62 35.44 -3.99
C LEU A 384 -17.50 35.86 -4.96
N ASP A 385 -17.08 37.12 -4.91
CA ASP A 385 -15.98 37.62 -5.75
C ASP A 385 -14.63 37.03 -5.32
N LEU A 386 -14.38 36.86 -4.01
CA LEU A 386 -13.22 36.13 -3.50
C LEU A 386 -13.20 34.67 -3.99
N LEU A 387 -14.34 33.97 -3.91
CA LEU A 387 -14.47 32.59 -4.38
C LEU A 387 -14.22 32.47 -5.89
N LYS A 388 -14.70 33.42 -6.70
CA LYS A 388 -14.41 33.49 -8.14
C LYS A 388 -12.92 33.68 -8.41
N ASN A 389 -12.26 34.61 -7.72
CA ASN A 389 -10.83 34.87 -7.92
C ASN A 389 -9.98 33.66 -7.52
N LEU A 390 -10.33 32.98 -6.41
CA LEU A 390 -9.66 31.76 -5.97
C LEU A 390 -9.87 30.63 -6.98
N GLY A 391 -11.08 30.51 -7.49
CA GLY A 391 -11.43 29.59 -8.55
C GLY A 391 -10.64 29.82 -9.84
N GLN A 392 -10.44 31.08 -10.24
CA GLN A 392 -9.65 31.44 -11.42
C GLN A 392 -8.17 31.06 -11.25
N LEU A 393 -7.59 31.32 -10.06
CA LEU A 393 -6.23 30.89 -9.76
C LEU A 393 -6.09 29.37 -9.83
N ALA A 394 -7.02 28.64 -9.20
CA ALA A 394 -7.04 27.19 -9.22
C ALA A 394 -7.14 26.63 -10.64
N GLU A 395 -8.07 27.15 -11.44
CA GLU A 395 -8.27 26.75 -12.83
C GLU A 395 -7.04 27.00 -13.71
N SER A 396 -6.31 28.10 -13.50
CA SER A 396 -5.07 28.38 -14.24
C SER A 396 -3.94 27.38 -13.93
N GLY A 397 -3.94 26.80 -12.72
CA GLY A 397 -2.93 25.84 -12.28
C GLY A 397 -3.22 24.39 -12.70
N MET A 398 -4.49 24.00 -12.84
CA MET A 398 -4.88 22.62 -13.14
C MET A 398 -4.28 22.08 -14.46
N PRO A 399 -4.37 22.78 -15.62
CA PRO A 399 -3.77 22.30 -16.87
C PRO A 399 -2.24 22.22 -16.82
N LYS A 400 -1.59 23.11 -16.04
CA LYS A 400 -0.13 23.17 -15.87
C LYS A 400 0.39 22.21 -14.81
N ARG A 401 -0.50 21.52 -14.06
CA ARG A 401 -0.19 20.74 -12.86
C ARG A 401 0.62 21.55 -11.83
N GLN A 402 0.31 22.84 -11.75
CA GLN A 402 0.95 23.79 -10.86
C GLN A 402 0.15 23.88 -9.56
N VAL A 403 0.81 23.56 -8.44
CA VAL A 403 0.23 23.62 -7.09
C VAL A 403 0.75 24.83 -6.30
N LEU A 404 1.85 25.44 -6.77
CA LEU A 404 2.50 26.59 -6.15
C LEU A 404 2.59 27.76 -7.14
N PHE A 405 2.05 28.90 -6.75
CA PHE A 405 1.89 30.10 -7.56
C PHE A 405 2.77 31.23 -7.01
N PRO A 406 3.64 31.85 -7.81
CA PRO A 406 4.34 33.06 -7.37
C PRO A 406 3.36 34.22 -7.19
N ARG A 407 3.72 35.21 -6.36
CA ARG A 407 2.89 36.39 -6.13
C ARG A 407 2.40 37.10 -7.40
N ASN A 408 3.23 37.12 -8.45
CA ASN A 408 2.90 37.76 -9.72
C ASN A 408 1.78 37.07 -10.50
N ASP A 409 1.52 35.78 -10.21
CA ASP A 409 0.47 34.99 -10.86
C ASP A 409 -0.88 35.13 -10.12
N LEU A 410 -0.91 35.79 -8.95
CA LEU A 410 -2.14 36.01 -8.20
C LEU A 410 -2.99 37.13 -8.84
N PRO A 411 -4.32 36.96 -8.92
CA PRO A 411 -5.22 38.07 -9.23
C PRO A 411 -5.02 39.22 -8.25
N LYS A 412 -5.07 40.48 -8.73
CA LYS A 412 -4.87 41.68 -7.89
C LYS A 412 -5.81 41.70 -6.67
N ALA A 413 -7.07 41.30 -6.87
CA ALA A 413 -8.07 41.19 -5.80
C ALA A 413 -7.66 40.22 -4.67
N ILE A 414 -6.83 39.22 -4.96
CA ILE A 414 -6.27 38.29 -3.97
C ILE A 414 -4.96 38.86 -3.39
N SER A 415 -4.10 39.45 -4.22
CA SER A 415 -2.82 40.02 -3.76
C SER A 415 -3.00 41.18 -2.76
N ASP A 416 -4.12 41.90 -2.82
CA ASP A 416 -4.41 43.06 -1.97
C ASP A 416 -5.09 42.66 -0.64
N LEU A 417 -5.56 41.42 -0.51
CA LEU A 417 -6.16 40.92 0.73
C LEU A 417 -5.05 40.52 1.71
N PRO A 418 -5.01 41.11 2.93
CA PRO A 418 -3.99 40.78 3.92
C PRO A 418 -4.11 39.35 4.46
N ASN A 419 -5.28 38.71 4.29
CA ASN A 419 -5.58 37.39 4.82
C ASN A 419 -6.54 36.63 3.90
N ILE A 420 -6.10 35.48 3.39
CA ILE A 420 -6.92 34.57 2.58
C ILE A 420 -6.97 33.22 3.30
N PRO A 421 -8.13 32.79 3.84
CA PRO A 421 -8.23 31.57 4.65
C PRO A 421 -7.84 30.28 3.91
N PHE A 422 -7.93 30.29 2.57
CA PHE A 422 -7.82 29.09 1.73
C PHE A 422 -6.43 28.86 1.12
N LEU A 423 -5.55 29.86 1.21
CA LEU A 423 -4.19 29.81 0.65
C LEU A 423 -3.15 29.77 1.78
N CYS A 424 -2.22 28.84 1.65
CA CYS A 424 -1.00 28.82 2.41
C CYS A 424 0.06 29.67 1.72
N THR A 425 0.79 30.45 2.50
CA THR A 425 1.90 31.28 2.01
C THR A 425 3.20 30.65 2.45
N PHE A 426 4.13 30.48 1.53
CA PHE A 426 5.47 29.99 1.85
C PHE A 426 6.50 30.76 1.05
N ARG A 427 7.71 30.86 1.61
CA ARG A 427 8.81 31.56 0.97
C ARG A 427 9.85 30.54 0.53
N GLN A 428 10.27 30.64 -0.71
CA GLN A 428 11.38 29.87 -1.25
C GLN A 428 12.62 30.76 -1.26
N GLN A 429 13.71 30.27 -0.68
CA GLN A 429 15.01 30.92 -0.80
C GLN A 429 15.58 30.64 -2.20
N GLU A 430 15.64 31.66 -3.05
CA GLU A 430 16.48 31.66 -4.26
C GLU A 430 17.84 32.30 -3.92
N ARG A 431 18.84 32.13 -4.81
CA ARG A 431 20.28 32.44 -4.56
C ARG A 431 20.55 33.82 -3.93
N THR A 432 19.68 34.82 -4.11
CA THR A 432 19.89 36.21 -3.64
C THR A 432 18.66 36.89 -3.01
N TYR A 433 17.46 36.31 -3.08
CA TYR A 433 16.24 36.89 -2.49
C TYR A 433 15.21 35.81 -2.13
N LEU A 434 14.29 36.15 -1.23
CA LEU A 434 13.16 35.31 -0.84
C LEU A 434 11.98 35.55 -1.78
N LYS A 435 11.50 34.49 -2.44
CA LYS A 435 10.35 34.55 -3.33
C LYS A 435 9.09 34.05 -2.60
N GLU A 436 8.06 34.88 -2.53
CA GLU A 436 6.76 34.50 -2.00
C GLU A 436 5.99 33.64 -2.99
N MET A 437 5.56 32.50 -2.51
CA MET A 437 4.80 31.51 -3.24
C MET A 437 3.54 31.15 -2.45
N PHE A 438 2.47 30.87 -3.17
CA PHE A 438 1.13 30.63 -2.65
C PHE A 438 0.68 29.26 -3.12
N GLY A 439 0.06 28.48 -2.25
CA GLY A 439 -0.57 27.22 -2.62
C GLY A 439 -1.89 27.06 -1.89
N PHE A 440 -2.82 26.30 -2.44
CA PHE A 440 -4.01 25.91 -1.69
C PHE A 440 -3.62 25.00 -0.52
N MET A 441 -4.41 24.99 0.56
CA MET A 441 -4.13 24.14 1.73
C MET A 441 -3.85 22.66 1.38
N HIS A 442 -4.49 22.16 0.32
CA HIS A 442 -4.25 20.86 -0.30
C HIS A 442 -4.72 20.88 -1.76
N LEU A 443 -4.21 19.98 -2.62
CA LEU A 443 -4.62 19.88 -4.03
C LEU A 443 -6.15 19.69 -4.18
N SER A 444 -6.81 18.99 -3.26
CA SER A 444 -8.27 18.82 -3.29
C SER A 444 -9.03 20.14 -3.13
N PHE A 445 -8.47 21.15 -2.45
CA PHE A 445 -9.05 22.49 -2.44
C PHE A 445 -8.91 23.18 -3.78
N GLN A 446 -7.77 23.05 -4.44
CA GLN A 446 -7.57 23.57 -5.78
C GLN A 446 -8.59 22.95 -6.75
N GLU A 447 -8.76 21.63 -6.70
CA GLU A 447 -9.75 20.92 -7.53
C GLU A 447 -11.19 21.37 -7.27
N PHE A 448 -11.54 21.54 -5.99
CA PHE A 448 -12.84 22.06 -5.57
C PHE A 448 -13.07 23.50 -6.08
N PHE A 449 -12.10 24.40 -5.90
CA PHE A 449 -12.21 25.79 -6.36
C PHE A 449 -12.27 25.90 -7.88
N THR A 450 -11.59 25.01 -8.63
CA THR A 450 -11.75 24.93 -10.09
C THR A 450 -13.18 24.53 -10.48
N ALA A 451 -13.77 23.53 -9.82
CA ALA A 451 -15.16 23.16 -10.08
C ALA A 451 -16.14 24.30 -9.73
N LEU A 452 -15.90 24.96 -8.60
CA LEU A 452 -16.69 26.12 -8.16
C LEU A 452 -16.58 27.30 -9.13
N PHE A 453 -15.38 27.54 -9.69
CA PHE A 453 -15.16 28.57 -10.71
C PHE A 453 -16.12 28.37 -11.89
N TYR A 454 -16.14 27.18 -12.48
CA TYR A 454 -17.01 26.89 -13.62
C TYR A 454 -18.50 27.10 -13.31
N MET A 455 -18.92 26.85 -12.07
CA MET A 455 -20.30 27.09 -11.62
C MET A 455 -20.63 28.58 -11.43
N LEU A 456 -19.63 29.41 -11.14
CA LEU A 456 -19.78 30.85 -10.87
C LEU A 456 -19.52 31.75 -12.09
N THR A 457 -18.83 31.24 -13.12
CA THR A 457 -18.54 31.95 -14.38
C THR A 457 -19.78 32.11 -15.27
N ASP A 458 -19.73 33.09 -16.19
CA ASP A 458 -20.74 33.28 -17.22
C ASP A 458 -20.90 32.05 -18.13
N GLU A 459 -22.12 31.83 -18.60
CA GLU A 459 -22.51 30.62 -19.32
C GLU A 459 -21.69 30.40 -20.61
N ALA A 460 -21.34 31.48 -21.33
CA ALA A 460 -20.57 31.40 -22.58
C ALA A 460 -19.16 30.85 -22.37
N ASP A 461 -18.47 31.31 -21.33
CA ASP A 461 -17.11 30.88 -21.01
C ASP A 461 -17.11 29.49 -20.36
N ALA A 462 -18.06 29.25 -19.43
CA ALA A 462 -18.24 27.94 -18.81
C ALA A 462 -18.50 26.84 -19.85
N LYS A 463 -19.26 27.15 -20.91
CA LYS A 463 -19.52 26.24 -22.04
C LYS A 463 -18.25 25.72 -22.72
N ILE A 464 -17.28 26.60 -22.97
CA ILE A 464 -16.04 26.25 -23.67
C ILE A 464 -15.19 25.40 -22.73
N LYS A 465 -14.93 25.91 -21.51
CA LYS A 465 -14.04 25.26 -20.55
C LYS A 465 -14.54 23.89 -20.10
N ILE A 466 -15.84 23.71 -19.86
CA ILE A 466 -16.41 22.42 -19.46
C ILE A 466 -16.32 21.40 -20.58
N LYS A 467 -16.55 21.79 -21.84
CA LYS A 467 -16.38 20.87 -22.97
C LYS A 467 -14.93 20.41 -23.09
N GLU A 468 -13.97 21.33 -23.02
CA GLU A 468 -12.55 21.02 -23.04
C GLU A 468 -12.13 20.10 -21.89
N LEU A 469 -12.64 20.35 -20.67
CA LEU A 469 -12.40 19.51 -19.48
C LEU A 469 -12.91 18.09 -19.70
N LEU A 470 -14.17 17.95 -20.12
CA LEU A 470 -14.85 16.66 -20.30
C LEU A 470 -14.26 15.86 -21.47
N GLU A 471 -13.88 16.55 -22.56
CA GLU A 471 -13.17 15.94 -23.68
C GLU A 471 -11.78 15.48 -23.24
N SER A 472 -11.00 16.31 -22.54
CA SER A 472 -9.68 15.96 -22.02
C SER A 472 -9.75 14.74 -21.09
N ALA A 473 -10.70 14.71 -20.15
CA ALA A 473 -10.93 13.57 -19.25
C ALA A 473 -11.33 12.28 -20.01
N SER A 474 -11.88 12.39 -21.21
CA SER A 474 -12.28 11.25 -22.05
C SER A 474 -11.12 10.57 -22.79
N HIS A 475 -9.89 11.11 -22.75
CA HIS A 475 -8.69 10.61 -23.44
C HIS A 475 -7.86 9.59 -22.61
N GLY A 476 -8.44 8.97 -21.57
CA GLY A 476 -7.85 7.85 -20.82
C GLY A 476 -7.01 8.23 -19.60
N ARG A 477 -6.30 7.24 -19.01
CA ARG A 477 -5.64 7.33 -17.69
C ARG A 477 -4.71 8.54 -17.48
N ARG A 478 -4.13 9.09 -18.56
CA ARG A 478 -3.20 10.24 -18.49
C ARG A 478 -3.84 11.52 -17.93
N ASN A 479 -5.17 11.61 -17.97
CA ASN A 479 -5.95 12.76 -17.51
C ASN A 479 -6.81 12.48 -16.26
N GLU A 480 -6.50 11.42 -15.50
CA GLU A 480 -7.17 11.09 -14.24
C GLU A 480 -7.10 12.22 -13.19
N TYR A 481 -6.09 13.08 -13.26
CA TYR A 481 -5.96 14.25 -12.38
C TYR A 481 -7.12 15.26 -12.52
N LEU A 482 -7.93 15.17 -13.59
CA LEU A 482 -9.12 16.01 -13.79
C LEU A 482 -10.39 15.40 -13.16
N PHE A 483 -10.37 14.12 -12.79
CA PHE A 483 -11.53 13.41 -12.26
C PHE A 483 -12.07 14.04 -10.97
N PRO A 484 -11.24 14.46 -9.99
CA PRO A 484 -11.76 15.13 -8.79
C PRO A 484 -12.54 16.41 -9.10
N VAL A 485 -12.10 17.21 -10.08
CA VAL A 485 -12.83 18.42 -10.53
C VAL A 485 -14.21 18.03 -11.07
N ILE A 486 -14.29 17.00 -11.91
CA ILE A 486 -15.56 16.50 -12.46
C ILE A 486 -16.46 15.97 -11.32
N ARG A 487 -15.90 15.25 -10.35
CA ARG A 487 -16.65 14.77 -9.16
C ARG A 487 -17.26 15.94 -8.38
N PHE A 488 -16.49 17.00 -8.13
CA PHE A 488 -17.00 18.21 -7.49
C PHE A 488 -18.07 18.90 -8.34
N LEU A 489 -17.94 18.94 -9.68
CA LEU A 489 -19.00 19.47 -10.55
C LEU A 489 -20.32 18.70 -10.42
N PHE A 490 -20.27 17.36 -10.30
CA PHE A 490 -21.46 16.56 -10.00
C PHE A 490 -22.05 16.92 -8.64
N GLY A 491 -21.23 17.05 -7.61
CA GLY A 491 -21.67 17.43 -6.26
C GLY A 491 -22.23 18.85 -6.17
N LEU A 492 -21.64 19.82 -6.87
CA LEU A 492 -22.13 21.20 -6.94
C LEU A 492 -23.42 21.30 -7.79
N SER A 493 -23.65 20.34 -8.69
CA SER A 493 -24.90 20.20 -9.46
C SER A 493 -26.03 19.50 -8.68
N ASN A 494 -25.76 19.05 -7.45
CA ASN A 494 -26.78 18.63 -6.50
C ASN A 494 -27.60 19.86 -6.08
N LYS A 495 -28.93 19.76 -6.16
CA LYS A 495 -29.82 20.89 -5.88
C LYS A 495 -29.63 21.43 -4.46
N LYS A 496 -29.48 20.57 -3.46
CA LYS A 496 -29.34 20.99 -2.04
C LYS A 496 -28.02 21.72 -1.81
N VAL A 497 -26.92 21.15 -2.31
CA VAL A 497 -25.57 21.72 -2.19
C VAL A 497 -25.43 23.00 -3.00
N GLY A 498 -25.95 22.99 -4.25
CA GLY A 498 -25.94 24.15 -5.13
C GLY A 498 -26.72 25.34 -4.56
N CYS A 499 -27.85 25.09 -3.87
CA CYS A 499 -28.61 26.16 -3.20
C CYS A 499 -27.84 26.85 -2.07
N LEU A 500 -26.93 26.14 -1.37
CA LEU A 500 -26.10 26.75 -0.32
C LEU A 500 -25.15 27.82 -0.90
N ILE A 501 -24.69 27.62 -2.14
CA ILE A 501 -23.69 28.50 -2.79
C ILE A 501 -24.34 29.55 -3.70
N LEU A 502 -25.33 29.15 -4.49
CA LEU A 502 -25.89 29.95 -5.59
C LEU A 502 -27.22 30.63 -5.21
N GLY A 503 -27.77 30.34 -4.03
CA GLY A 503 -29.09 30.77 -3.61
C GLY A 503 -30.24 29.94 -4.20
N GLU A 504 -31.49 30.34 -3.96
CA GLU A 504 -32.68 29.55 -4.33
C GLU A 504 -32.95 29.48 -5.85
N ASN A 505 -32.38 30.38 -6.65
CA ASN A 505 -32.58 30.43 -8.10
C ASN A 505 -31.37 29.88 -8.88
N PRO A 506 -31.50 28.70 -9.53
CA PRO A 506 -30.40 28.13 -10.31
C PRO A 506 -30.07 29.02 -11.53
N ARG A 507 -28.83 29.52 -11.59
CA ARG A 507 -28.30 30.24 -12.76
C ARG A 507 -28.37 29.36 -14.02
N SER A 508 -28.54 29.97 -15.19
CA SER A 508 -28.57 29.25 -16.47
C SER A 508 -27.33 28.36 -16.67
N THR A 509 -26.15 28.82 -16.22
CA THR A 509 -24.88 28.08 -16.20
C THR A 509 -24.99 26.71 -15.50
N SER A 510 -25.60 26.64 -14.31
CA SER A 510 -25.73 25.39 -13.54
C SER A 510 -26.57 24.35 -14.30
N SER A 511 -27.66 24.81 -14.94
CA SER A 511 -28.52 23.95 -15.75
C SER A 511 -27.82 23.39 -16.99
N PHE A 512 -26.94 24.20 -17.61
CA PHE A 512 -26.13 23.79 -18.75
C PHE A 512 -25.07 22.77 -18.35
N ILE A 513 -24.28 23.06 -17.32
CA ILE A 513 -23.21 22.17 -16.82
C ILE A 513 -23.79 20.79 -16.51
N ARG A 514 -24.91 20.76 -15.79
CA ARG A 514 -25.61 19.53 -15.46
C ARG A 514 -25.98 18.70 -16.68
N LYS A 515 -26.51 19.32 -17.75
CA LYS A 515 -26.84 18.61 -19.00
C LYS A 515 -25.59 18.03 -19.68
N GLU A 516 -24.48 18.75 -19.69
CA GLU A 516 -23.22 18.23 -20.24
C GLU A 516 -22.64 17.10 -19.40
N LEU A 517 -22.73 17.16 -18.07
CA LEU A 517 -22.33 16.07 -17.17
C LEU A 517 -23.16 14.80 -17.40
N GLU A 518 -24.48 14.93 -17.56
CA GLU A 518 -25.39 13.81 -17.90
C GLU A 518 -25.05 13.18 -19.26
N LYS A 519 -24.71 14.01 -20.25
CA LYS A 519 -24.27 13.53 -21.57
C LYS A 519 -22.91 12.84 -21.48
N TRP A 520 -22.00 13.40 -20.70
CA TRP A 520 -20.66 12.85 -20.53
C TRP A 520 -20.67 11.50 -19.82
N ILE A 521 -21.38 11.36 -18.70
CA ILE A 521 -21.45 10.08 -17.97
C ILE A 521 -22.03 8.97 -18.84
N SER A 522 -23.02 9.30 -19.69
CA SER A 522 -23.58 8.35 -20.67
C SER A 522 -22.54 7.91 -21.71
N LYS A 523 -21.73 8.83 -22.22
CA LYS A 523 -20.62 8.50 -23.15
C LYS A 523 -19.54 7.65 -22.48
N VAL A 524 -19.20 7.94 -21.22
CA VAL A 524 -18.19 7.18 -20.47
C VAL A 524 -18.67 5.75 -20.22
N ILE A 525 -19.93 5.58 -19.79
CA ILE A 525 -20.56 4.26 -19.64
C ILE A 525 -20.54 3.47 -20.96
N GLN A 526 -20.79 4.14 -22.10
CA GLN A 526 -20.80 3.49 -23.41
C GLN A 526 -19.42 2.96 -23.85
N LYS A 527 -18.32 3.56 -23.39
CA LYS A 527 -16.96 3.12 -23.73
C LYS A 527 -16.51 1.87 -22.95
N ASP A 528 -17.32 1.38 -22.00
CA ASP A 528 -17.07 0.20 -21.15
C ASP A 528 -15.66 0.14 -20.53
N THR A 529 -15.24 1.24 -19.91
CA THR A 529 -13.94 1.33 -19.25
C THR A 529 -14.05 0.90 -17.79
N VAL A 530 -13.95 -0.40 -17.52
CA VAL A 530 -14.06 -1.00 -16.16
C VAL A 530 -13.23 -0.27 -15.08
N TYR A 531 -12.11 0.37 -15.44
CA TYR A 531 -11.25 1.13 -14.51
C TYR A 531 -11.85 2.46 -14.00
N VAL A 532 -12.94 2.98 -14.58
CA VAL A 532 -13.61 4.21 -14.10
C VAL A 532 -14.94 3.95 -13.40
N ASN A 533 -15.32 2.69 -13.19
CA ASN A 533 -16.58 2.32 -12.51
C ASN A 533 -16.71 3.02 -11.16
N ASP A 534 -15.62 2.98 -10.40
CA ASP A 534 -15.51 3.60 -9.11
C ASP A 534 -15.83 5.10 -9.19
N PHE A 535 -15.18 5.79 -10.12
CA PHE A 535 -15.38 7.21 -10.36
C PHE A 535 -16.83 7.55 -10.74
N ILE A 536 -17.47 6.74 -11.60
CA ILE A 536 -18.87 6.92 -12.01
C ILE A 536 -19.82 6.80 -10.81
N PHE A 537 -19.65 5.77 -9.97
CA PHE A 537 -20.46 5.59 -8.77
C PHE A 537 -20.33 6.77 -7.81
N GLN A 538 -19.11 7.27 -7.60
CA GLN A 538 -18.88 8.47 -6.80
C GLN A 538 -19.59 9.70 -7.40
N CYS A 539 -19.50 9.93 -8.71
CA CYS A 539 -20.17 11.06 -9.36
C CYS A 539 -21.69 11.03 -9.20
N LEU A 540 -22.30 9.87 -9.42
CA LEU A 540 -23.75 9.69 -9.26
C LEU A 540 -24.20 9.87 -7.81
N TYR A 541 -23.36 9.43 -6.86
CA TYR A 541 -23.59 9.63 -5.44
C TYR A 541 -23.50 11.11 -5.03
N GLU A 542 -22.48 11.84 -5.52
CA GLU A 542 -22.31 13.28 -5.26
C GLU A 542 -23.49 14.10 -5.80
N LEU A 543 -23.99 13.76 -6.99
CA LEU A 543 -25.14 14.43 -7.62
C LEU A 543 -26.44 14.26 -6.82
N HIS A 544 -26.59 13.09 -6.20
CA HIS A 544 -27.73 12.71 -5.38
C HIS A 544 -29.11 12.94 -6.04
N ASP A 545 -29.20 12.78 -7.36
CA ASP A 545 -30.43 12.92 -8.13
C ASP A 545 -31.00 11.56 -8.55
N LYS A 546 -32.16 11.20 -7.98
CA LYS A 546 -32.81 9.91 -8.20
C LYS A 546 -33.18 9.64 -9.67
N ASN A 547 -33.55 10.67 -10.43
CA ASN A 547 -33.99 10.50 -11.82
C ASN A 547 -32.81 10.23 -12.74
N ILE A 548 -31.74 11.02 -12.61
CA ILE A 548 -30.52 10.83 -13.41
C ILE A 548 -29.88 9.50 -13.05
N LEU A 549 -29.76 9.20 -11.76
CA LEU A 549 -29.21 7.92 -11.30
C LEU A 549 -29.99 6.75 -11.90
N LYS A 550 -31.32 6.75 -11.79
CA LYS A 550 -32.16 5.69 -12.37
C LYS A 550 -31.98 5.56 -13.88
N ASN A 551 -31.87 6.68 -14.60
CA ASN A 551 -31.68 6.68 -16.06
C ASN A 551 -30.28 6.14 -16.44
N ALA A 552 -29.23 6.60 -15.76
CA ALA A 552 -27.86 6.15 -15.97
C ALA A 552 -27.71 4.65 -15.68
N MET A 553 -28.26 4.17 -14.56
CA MET A 553 -28.19 2.75 -14.19
C MET A 553 -28.98 1.86 -15.16
N LYS A 554 -30.16 2.29 -15.62
CA LYS A 554 -30.92 1.57 -16.66
C LYS A 554 -30.20 1.54 -18.01
N PHE A 555 -29.52 2.63 -18.36
CA PHE A 555 -28.72 2.69 -19.58
C PHE A 555 -27.53 1.73 -19.48
N TRP A 556 -26.83 1.73 -18.36
CA TRP A 556 -25.72 0.83 -18.09
C TRP A 556 -26.16 -0.64 -18.06
N GLU A 557 -27.31 -0.94 -17.46
CA GLU A 557 -27.91 -2.28 -17.43
C GLU A 557 -28.17 -2.84 -18.84
N ARG A 558 -28.59 -2.00 -19.80
CA ARG A 558 -28.78 -2.41 -21.20
C ARG A 558 -27.47 -2.76 -21.91
N LEU A 559 -26.39 -2.08 -21.57
CA LEU A 559 -25.05 -2.34 -22.11
C LEU A 559 -24.39 -3.54 -21.42
N GLY A 560 -24.79 -3.81 -20.18
CA GLY A 560 -24.23 -4.86 -19.35
C GLY A 560 -23.33 -4.29 -18.27
N ILE A 561 -23.80 -4.31 -17.03
CA ILE A 561 -23.02 -3.79 -15.89
C ILE A 561 -21.92 -4.80 -15.54
N ASN A 562 -20.67 -4.40 -15.78
CA ASN A 562 -19.46 -5.12 -15.41
C ASN A 562 -18.71 -4.32 -14.35
N ILE A 563 -18.73 -4.79 -13.11
CA ILE A 563 -18.11 -4.11 -11.97
C ILE A 563 -16.83 -4.83 -11.61
N ARG A 564 -15.75 -4.07 -11.48
CA ARG A 564 -14.51 -4.49 -10.84
C ARG A 564 -14.23 -3.50 -9.73
N TRP A 565 -14.11 -4.00 -8.51
CA TRP A 565 -14.04 -3.17 -7.33
C TRP A 565 -13.03 -3.72 -6.34
N SER A 566 -12.20 -2.82 -5.84
CA SER A 566 -11.23 -3.09 -4.78
C SER A 566 -11.66 -2.38 -3.50
N LEU A 567 -11.50 -3.06 -2.36
CA LEU A 567 -11.83 -2.58 -1.01
C LEU A 567 -11.26 -1.19 -0.66
N LYS A 568 -10.22 -0.74 -1.36
CA LYS A 568 -9.48 0.48 -1.03
C LYS A 568 -10.12 1.77 -1.58
N GLY A 569 -11.05 1.69 -2.53
CA GLY A 569 -11.44 2.85 -3.34
C GLY A 569 -12.76 3.55 -2.97
N ILE A 570 -13.77 2.80 -2.53
CA ILE A 570 -15.17 3.28 -2.39
C ILE A 570 -15.90 2.56 -1.26
N ASP A 571 -16.70 3.32 -0.51
CA ASP A 571 -17.65 2.80 0.48
C ASP A 571 -18.76 1.94 -0.17
N CYS A 572 -18.98 0.74 0.36
CA CYS A 572 -20.09 -0.15 -0.02
C CYS A 572 -21.45 0.55 -0.11
N GLN A 573 -21.69 1.56 0.74
CA GLN A 573 -22.89 2.37 0.70
C GLN A 573 -23.06 3.14 -0.63
N VAL A 574 -21.99 3.68 -1.20
CA VAL A 574 -22.01 4.43 -2.46
C VAL A 574 -22.37 3.51 -3.63
N VAL A 575 -21.74 2.34 -3.68
CA VAL A 575 -22.01 1.32 -4.70
C VAL A 575 -23.45 0.84 -4.59
N MET A 576 -23.91 0.52 -3.38
CA MET A 576 -25.30 0.06 -3.15
C MET A 576 -26.34 1.14 -3.46
N TYR A 577 -26.05 2.41 -3.13
CA TYR A 577 -26.89 3.54 -3.51
C TYR A 577 -27.07 3.62 -5.03
N CYS A 578 -26.04 3.31 -5.81
CA CYS A 578 -26.16 3.30 -7.26
C CYS A 578 -26.89 2.05 -7.76
N LEU A 579 -26.44 0.87 -7.31
CA LEU A 579 -26.93 -0.42 -7.79
C LEU A 579 -28.38 -0.71 -7.39
N GLN A 580 -28.99 0.01 -6.44
CA GLN A 580 -30.41 -0.21 -6.07
C GLN A 580 -31.38 -0.05 -7.25
N TYR A 581 -30.99 0.65 -8.32
CA TYR A 581 -31.83 0.89 -9.50
C TYR A 581 -31.59 -0.06 -10.69
N SER A 582 -30.62 -0.97 -10.60
CA SER A 582 -30.40 -2.01 -11.62
C SER A 582 -31.15 -3.30 -11.25
N SER A 583 -31.77 -3.97 -12.21
CA SER A 583 -32.41 -5.27 -11.94
C SER A 583 -31.49 -6.45 -12.20
N ARG A 584 -30.51 -6.28 -13.09
CA ARG A 584 -29.54 -7.28 -13.52
C ARG A 584 -28.14 -6.69 -13.59
N ILE A 585 -27.17 -7.43 -13.07
CA ILE A 585 -25.74 -7.12 -13.16
C ILE A 585 -25.07 -8.27 -13.92
N ILE A 586 -24.25 -7.98 -14.94
CA ILE A 586 -23.63 -9.05 -15.72
C ILE A 586 -22.51 -9.69 -14.93
N ARG A 587 -21.56 -8.88 -14.46
CA ARG A 587 -20.37 -9.38 -13.76
C ARG A 587 -20.04 -8.48 -12.59
N MET A 588 -19.65 -9.09 -11.48
CA MET A 588 -19.15 -8.39 -10.30
C MET A 588 -17.87 -9.09 -9.81
N GLU A 589 -16.75 -8.38 -9.94
CA GLU A 589 -15.42 -8.75 -9.47
C GLU A 589 -15.10 -7.92 -8.23
N VAL A 590 -15.14 -8.54 -7.04
CA VAL A 590 -15.08 -7.84 -5.77
C VAL A 590 -14.17 -8.57 -4.81
N LYS A 591 -13.23 -7.83 -4.25
CA LYS A 591 -12.59 -8.19 -2.99
C LYS A 591 -13.47 -7.67 -1.85
N CYS A 592 -13.81 -8.49 -0.87
CA CYS A 592 -14.79 -8.15 0.17
C CYS A 592 -14.48 -8.78 1.52
N THR A 593 -14.82 -8.08 2.60
CA THR A 593 -14.86 -8.63 3.95
C THR A 593 -16.23 -9.24 4.26
N ALA A 594 -16.36 -9.94 5.39
CA ALA A 594 -17.65 -10.41 5.90
C ALA A 594 -18.69 -9.28 6.08
N LYS A 595 -18.25 -8.06 6.44
CA LYS A 595 -19.12 -6.88 6.57
C LYS A 595 -19.63 -6.42 5.21
N ASP A 596 -18.76 -6.40 4.20
CA ASP A 596 -19.11 -5.99 2.84
C ASP A 596 -20.09 -6.98 2.21
N LEU A 597 -19.93 -8.28 2.48
CA LEU A 597 -20.88 -9.31 2.02
C LEU A 597 -22.31 -8.98 2.48
N LYS A 598 -22.51 -8.56 3.74
CA LYS A 598 -23.82 -8.16 4.28
C LYS A 598 -24.42 -6.99 3.52
N MET A 599 -23.62 -5.97 3.21
CA MET A 599 -24.09 -4.79 2.48
C MET A 599 -24.36 -5.09 1.00
N LEU A 600 -23.51 -5.92 0.38
CA LEU A 600 -23.54 -6.22 -1.06
C LEU A 600 -24.45 -7.37 -1.44
N HIS A 601 -24.92 -8.15 -0.46
CA HIS A 601 -25.80 -9.30 -0.68
C HIS A 601 -26.93 -9.03 -1.69
N PRO A 602 -27.68 -7.91 -1.61
CA PRO A 602 -28.75 -7.65 -2.58
C PRO A 602 -28.24 -7.42 -4.01
N ALA A 603 -27.06 -6.82 -4.19
CA ALA A 603 -26.43 -6.66 -5.50
C ALA A 603 -25.90 -8.00 -6.03
N LEU A 604 -25.18 -8.76 -5.20
CA LEU A 604 -24.65 -10.08 -5.57
C LEU A 604 -25.75 -11.04 -6.00
N CYS A 605 -26.92 -11.00 -5.35
CA CYS A 605 -28.10 -11.78 -5.72
C CYS A 605 -28.56 -11.52 -7.18
N ARG A 606 -28.38 -10.31 -7.69
CA ARG A 606 -28.79 -9.87 -9.04
C ARG A 606 -27.72 -10.07 -10.12
N CYS A 607 -26.53 -10.56 -9.75
CA CYS A 607 -25.43 -10.82 -10.67
C CYS A 607 -25.62 -12.12 -11.46
N THR A 608 -25.21 -12.15 -12.73
CA THR A 608 -25.11 -13.38 -13.52
C THR A 608 -23.74 -14.04 -13.43
N THR A 609 -22.67 -13.26 -13.29
CA THR A 609 -21.29 -13.71 -13.15
C THR A 609 -20.66 -13.11 -11.88
N LEU A 610 -19.96 -13.94 -11.11
CA LEU A 610 -19.34 -13.58 -9.84
C LEU A 610 -17.86 -13.94 -9.84
N TRP A 611 -17.04 -13.00 -9.38
CA TRP A 611 -15.65 -13.20 -8.99
C TRP A 611 -15.52 -12.59 -7.60
N LEU A 612 -15.31 -13.44 -6.58
CA LEU A 612 -15.36 -13.04 -5.18
C LEU A 612 -14.07 -13.45 -4.48
N ASP A 613 -13.43 -12.49 -3.82
CA ASP A 613 -12.21 -12.71 -3.05
C ASP A 613 -12.44 -12.22 -1.61
N PHE A 614 -12.38 -13.13 -0.65
CA PHE A 614 -12.62 -12.84 0.76
C PHE A 614 -11.34 -12.91 1.57
N ASP A 615 -11.02 -11.82 2.26
CA ASP A 615 -9.92 -11.79 3.24
C ASP A 615 -10.22 -12.78 4.38
N SER A 616 -11.39 -12.67 5.02
CA SER A 616 -11.86 -13.62 6.04
C SER A 616 -13.38 -13.77 6.03
N ILE A 617 -13.85 -15.01 6.27
CA ILE A 617 -15.28 -15.33 6.38
C ILE A 617 -15.49 -16.39 7.47
N SER A 618 -16.55 -16.24 8.26
CA SER A 618 -16.90 -17.18 9.33
C SER A 618 -18.03 -18.12 8.91
N ASP A 619 -18.23 -19.21 9.66
CA ASP A 619 -19.37 -20.12 9.49
C ASP A 619 -20.73 -19.38 9.48
N THR A 620 -20.85 -18.30 10.25
CA THR A 620 -22.10 -17.53 10.35
C THR A 620 -22.47 -16.79 9.06
N ASP A 621 -21.48 -16.45 8.24
CA ASP A 621 -21.66 -15.68 7.01
C ASP A 621 -21.93 -16.58 5.79
N VAL A 622 -21.71 -17.90 5.91
CA VAL A 622 -21.89 -18.87 4.82
C VAL A 622 -23.34 -18.94 4.34
N ASN A 623 -24.31 -18.75 5.23
CA ASN A 623 -25.72 -18.67 4.87
C ASN A 623 -25.99 -17.51 3.89
N LEU A 624 -25.36 -16.37 4.16
CA LEU A 624 -25.48 -15.19 3.35
C LEU A 624 -24.75 -15.37 2.01
N LEU A 625 -23.55 -15.94 2.02
CA LEU A 625 -22.80 -16.25 0.80
C LEU A 625 -23.57 -17.21 -0.10
N THR A 626 -24.06 -18.32 0.44
CA THR A 626 -24.81 -19.31 -0.35
C THR A 626 -26.11 -18.76 -0.89
N SER A 627 -26.78 -17.88 -0.15
CA SER A 627 -27.91 -17.10 -0.66
C SER A 627 -27.50 -16.17 -1.81
N ALA A 628 -26.36 -15.48 -1.70
CA ALA A 628 -25.84 -14.59 -2.74
C ALA A 628 -25.45 -15.34 -4.02
N LEU A 629 -24.83 -16.51 -3.89
CA LEU A 629 -24.51 -17.40 -5.02
C LEU A 629 -25.78 -17.91 -5.72
N GLY A 630 -26.84 -18.21 -4.96
CA GLY A 630 -28.13 -18.61 -5.54
C GLY A 630 -28.02 -19.85 -6.43
N ARG A 631 -28.65 -19.84 -7.61
CA ARG A 631 -28.54 -20.91 -8.63
C ARG A 631 -28.38 -20.29 -10.02
N LYS A 632 -27.84 -21.07 -10.96
CA LYS A 632 -27.69 -20.75 -12.40
C LYS A 632 -26.82 -19.51 -12.70
N LYS A 633 -25.84 -19.21 -11.85
CA LYS A 633 -24.83 -18.16 -12.09
C LYS A 633 -23.55 -18.75 -12.67
N ASN A 634 -22.70 -17.89 -13.21
CA ASN A 634 -21.32 -18.21 -13.56
C ASN A 634 -20.42 -17.75 -12.40
N VAL A 635 -19.72 -18.65 -11.72
CA VAL A 635 -18.80 -18.31 -10.63
C VAL A 635 -17.38 -18.47 -11.16
N ASP A 636 -16.78 -17.40 -11.66
CA ASP A 636 -15.44 -17.45 -12.27
C ASP A 636 -14.34 -17.67 -11.22
N TYR A 637 -14.53 -17.09 -10.03
CA TYR A 637 -13.57 -17.17 -8.94
C TYR A 637 -14.27 -17.04 -7.58
N LEU A 638 -13.83 -17.84 -6.61
CA LEU A 638 -14.24 -17.74 -5.22
C LEU A 638 -13.05 -18.09 -4.32
N ASN A 639 -12.47 -17.12 -3.63
CA ASN A 639 -11.35 -17.32 -2.72
C ASN A 639 -11.71 -16.91 -1.29
N MET A 640 -11.16 -17.62 -0.32
CA MET A 640 -11.33 -17.37 1.12
C MET A 640 -9.98 -17.64 1.79
N GLU A 641 -9.23 -16.59 2.12
CA GLU A 641 -7.83 -16.74 2.59
C GLU A 641 -7.74 -17.10 4.08
N ASP A 642 -8.52 -16.45 4.94
CA ASP A 642 -8.40 -16.56 6.40
C ASP A 642 -9.71 -17.00 7.08
N GLY A 643 -10.45 -17.90 6.42
CA GLY A 643 -11.71 -18.47 6.93
C GLY A 643 -11.50 -19.79 7.66
N SER A 644 -11.89 -19.87 8.94
CA SER A 644 -11.89 -21.12 9.70
C SER A 644 -13.22 -21.87 9.51
N LEU A 645 -13.51 -22.26 8.26
CA LEU A 645 -14.77 -22.93 7.92
C LEU A 645 -14.88 -24.32 8.55
N SER A 646 -16.07 -24.66 9.01
CA SER A 646 -16.47 -26.00 9.40
C SER A 646 -16.84 -26.87 8.19
N ASP A 647 -16.87 -28.19 8.43
CA ASP A 647 -17.21 -29.18 7.41
C ASP A 647 -18.64 -28.99 6.88
N GLU A 648 -19.58 -28.62 7.76
CA GLU A 648 -20.96 -28.30 7.39
C GLU A 648 -21.04 -27.08 6.46
N SER A 649 -20.25 -26.06 6.74
CA SER A 649 -20.16 -24.85 5.91
C SER A 649 -19.62 -25.16 4.53
N VAL A 650 -18.55 -25.95 4.42
CA VAL A 650 -18.01 -26.36 3.13
C VAL A 650 -18.99 -27.24 2.36
N GLN A 651 -19.65 -28.19 3.03
CA GLN A 651 -20.70 -28.99 2.40
C GLN A 651 -21.79 -28.11 1.80
N LYS A 652 -22.20 -27.06 2.52
CA LYS A 652 -23.23 -26.13 2.06
C LYS A 652 -22.77 -25.32 0.85
N ILE A 653 -21.52 -24.82 0.85
CA ILE A 653 -20.93 -24.07 -0.27
C ILE A 653 -20.84 -24.95 -1.51
N LEU A 654 -20.27 -26.16 -1.39
CA LEU A 654 -20.17 -27.11 -2.49
C LEU A 654 -21.54 -27.47 -3.06
N LYS A 655 -22.53 -27.77 -2.20
CA LYS A 655 -23.91 -28.02 -2.63
C LYS A 655 -24.54 -26.83 -3.36
N THR A 656 -24.19 -25.60 -3.01
CA THR A 656 -24.66 -24.42 -3.74
C THR A 656 -23.95 -24.26 -5.09
N LEU A 657 -22.67 -24.61 -5.17
CA LEU A 657 -21.89 -24.54 -6.40
C LEU A 657 -22.36 -25.55 -7.46
N SER A 658 -23.00 -26.66 -7.06
CA SER A 658 -23.53 -27.64 -8.04
C SER A 658 -24.69 -27.07 -8.83
N GLY A 659 -25.44 -26.15 -8.22
CA GLY A 659 -26.55 -25.46 -8.87
C GLY A 659 -26.14 -24.38 -9.88
N GLN A 660 -24.85 -24.20 -10.18
CA GLN A 660 -24.33 -23.11 -11.01
C GLN A 660 -24.15 -23.51 -12.49
N THR A 661 -24.14 -22.52 -13.37
CA THR A 661 -24.01 -22.70 -14.83
C THR A 661 -22.55 -22.90 -15.24
N SER A 662 -21.61 -22.22 -14.59
CA SER A 662 -20.18 -22.46 -14.70
C SER A 662 -19.52 -22.21 -13.34
N VAL A 663 -18.41 -22.91 -13.11
CA VAL A 663 -17.61 -22.79 -11.89
C VAL A 663 -16.15 -22.81 -12.31
N GLY A 664 -15.44 -21.72 -12.07
CA GLY A 664 -14.02 -21.53 -12.36
C GLY A 664 -13.14 -21.93 -11.19
N ASN A 665 -12.31 -21.01 -10.71
CA ASN A 665 -11.33 -21.29 -9.67
C ASN A 665 -11.90 -21.00 -8.27
N ILE A 666 -12.03 -22.03 -7.46
CA ILE A 666 -12.48 -21.95 -6.07
C ILE A 666 -11.33 -22.32 -5.15
N ARG A 667 -11.10 -21.51 -4.12
CA ARG A 667 -10.20 -21.82 -3.01
C ARG A 667 -10.96 -21.63 -1.69
N LEU A 668 -11.02 -22.69 -0.89
CA LEU A 668 -11.65 -22.71 0.43
C LEU A 668 -10.60 -23.07 1.48
N VAL A 669 -10.50 -22.28 2.54
CA VAL A 669 -9.64 -22.58 3.68
C VAL A 669 -10.50 -23.15 4.82
N LEU A 670 -10.00 -24.20 5.47
CA LEU A 670 -10.64 -24.99 6.52
C LEU A 670 -9.85 -24.93 7.83
N ARG A 671 -10.51 -25.24 8.96
CA ARG A 671 -9.83 -25.46 10.25
C ARG A 671 -8.93 -26.70 10.28
N SER A 672 -9.33 -27.75 9.58
CA SER A 672 -8.59 -29.00 9.44
C SER A 672 -9.16 -29.74 8.24
N VAL A 673 -8.29 -30.31 7.41
CA VAL A 673 -8.72 -31.19 6.33
C VAL A 673 -9.04 -32.57 6.93
N SER A 674 -10.32 -32.96 6.93
CA SER A 674 -10.80 -34.26 7.41
C SER A 674 -11.18 -35.20 6.25
N GLU A 675 -11.27 -36.52 6.54
CA GLU A 675 -11.75 -37.52 5.58
C GLU A 675 -13.15 -37.17 5.03
N ALA A 676 -14.03 -36.63 5.88
CA ALA A 676 -15.39 -36.26 5.49
C ALA A 676 -15.39 -35.15 4.43
N ASN A 677 -14.51 -34.15 4.54
CA ASN A 677 -14.43 -33.03 3.59
C ASN A 677 -13.89 -33.50 2.24
N ILE A 678 -12.95 -34.45 2.26
CA ILE A 678 -12.41 -35.08 1.06
C ILE A 678 -13.53 -35.83 0.34
N ASP A 679 -14.23 -36.73 1.02
CA ASP A 679 -15.33 -37.50 0.44
C ASP A 679 -16.45 -36.60 -0.10
N LEU A 680 -16.80 -35.53 0.64
CA LEU A 680 -17.80 -34.55 0.20
C LEU A 680 -17.36 -33.80 -1.06
N THR A 681 -16.09 -33.38 -1.13
CA THR A 681 -15.55 -32.68 -2.30
C THR A 681 -15.46 -33.61 -3.50
N MET A 682 -14.99 -34.85 -3.30
CA MET A 682 -14.93 -35.86 -4.35
C MET A 682 -16.33 -36.15 -4.91
N ASN A 683 -17.31 -36.43 -4.05
CA ASN A 683 -18.69 -36.70 -4.46
C ASN A 683 -19.31 -35.52 -5.24
N PHE A 684 -19.02 -34.29 -4.82
CA PHE A 684 -19.44 -33.09 -5.54
C PHE A 684 -18.85 -33.04 -6.96
N LEU A 685 -17.55 -33.30 -7.10
CA LEU A 685 -16.85 -33.22 -8.38
C LEU A 685 -17.25 -34.32 -9.36
N VAL A 686 -17.33 -35.58 -8.88
CA VAL A 686 -17.73 -36.74 -9.69
C VAL A 686 -19.12 -36.52 -10.31
N LYS A 687 -20.03 -35.95 -9.52
CA LYS A 687 -21.45 -35.90 -9.88
C LYS A 687 -21.82 -34.68 -10.71
N GLU A 688 -21.16 -33.54 -10.51
CA GLU A 688 -21.67 -32.24 -10.97
C GLU A 688 -20.72 -31.48 -11.92
N MET A 689 -19.45 -31.90 -12.10
CA MET A 689 -18.42 -31.08 -12.78
C MET A 689 -17.59 -31.77 -13.88
N MET A 690 -17.88 -33.03 -14.24
CA MET A 690 -17.08 -33.83 -15.19
C MET A 690 -16.88 -33.20 -16.59
N ASP A 691 -17.83 -32.40 -17.07
CA ASP A 691 -17.79 -31.78 -18.41
C ASP A 691 -17.33 -30.31 -18.43
N ARG A 692 -16.78 -29.82 -17.31
CA ARG A 692 -16.45 -28.38 -17.14
C ARG A 692 -15.00 -28.19 -16.70
N SER A 693 -14.40 -27.08 -17.12
CA SER A 693 -13.11 -26.65 -16.57
C SER A 693 -13.34 -25.99 -15.21
N PHE A 694 -12.74 -26.53 -14.16
CA PHE A 694 -12.82 -26.00 -12.80
C PHE A 694 -11.46 -26.17 -12.11
N SER A 695 -11.25 -25.43 -11.02
CA SER A 695 -10.18 -25.70 -10.05
C SER A 695 -10.76 -25.53 -8.65
N VAL A 696 -10.66 -26.55 -7.79
CA VAL A 696 -11.07 -26.47 -6.39
C VAL A 696 -9.86 -26.77 -5.53
N CYS A 697 -9.40 -25.77 -4.78
CA CYS A 697 -8.35 -25.88 -3.79
C CYS A 697 -8.97 -25.85 -2.40
N ILE A 698 -8.64 -26.83 -1.58
CA ILE A 698 -8.98 -26.86 -0.16
C ILE A 698 -7.69 -26.85 0.64
N ALA A 699 -7.54 -25.85 1.50
CA ALA A 699 -6.33 -25.64 2.29
C ALA A 699 -6.64 -25.64 3.79
N ASN A 700 -5.64 -25.98 4.60
CA ASN A 700 -5.72 -25.96 6.05
C ASN A 700 -5.23 -24.62 6.61
N GLN A 701 -5.77 -24.18 7.75
CA GLN A 701 -5.30 -22.97 8.44
C GLN A 701 -3.89 -23.20 9.01
N ALA A 702 -2.99 -22.23 8.77
CA ALA A 702 -1.54 -22.36 8.95
C ALA A 702 -1.08 -22.83 10.35
N GLU A 703 -1.83 -22.55 11.42
CA GLU A 703 -1.44 -22.93 12.79
C GLU A 703 -1.75 -24.40 13.15
N THR A 704 -2.56 -25.10 12.37
CA THR A 704 -3.07 -26.45 12.71
C THR A 704 -2.54 -27.57 11.83
N ILE A 705 -1.53 -27.28 11.01
CA ILE A 705 -1.03 -28.19 9.97
C ILE A 705 -0.61 -29.57 10.55
N HIS A 706 -0.12 -29.61 11.79
CA HIS A 706 0.27 -30.84 12.48
C HIS A 706 -0.88 -31.84 12.75
N LYS A 707 -2.14 -31.46 12.56
CA LYS A 707 -3.32 -32.34 12.79
C LYS A 707 -4.10 -32.71 11.53
N GLY A 708 -3.78 -32.13 10.36
CA GLY A 708 -4.51 -32.34 9.11
C GLY A 708 -3.83 -33.32 8.15
N LEU A 709 -4.60 -33.96 7.27
CA LEU A 709 -4.08 -34.93 6.28
C LEU A 709 -3.13 -34.29 5.24
N CYS A 710 -3.30 -33.02 4.90
CA CYS A 710 -2.39 -32.25 4.03
C CYS A 710 -2.47 -30.74 4.34
N SER A 711 -1.53 -29.93 3.81
CA SER A 711 -1.65 -28.46 3.93
C SER A 711 -2.62 -27.90 2.90
N GLU A 712 -2.61 -28.44 1.69
CA GLU A 712 -3.62 -28.17 0.68
C GLU A 712 -3.83 -29.35 -0.25
N PHE A 713 -5.02 -29.49 -0.81
CA PHE A 713 -5.24 -30.31 -1.99
C PHE A 713 -6.02 -29.53 -3.03
N THR A 714 -5.61 -29.65 -4.28
CA THR A 714 -6.22 -28.98 -5.42
C THR A 714 -6.66 -30.00 -6.45
N MET A 715 -7.85 -29.78 -7.00
CA MET A 715 -8.40 -30.59 -8.08
C MET A 715 -8.76 -29.68 -9.23
N ALA A 716 -8.17 -29.89 -10.40
CA ALA A 716 -8.44 -29.08 -11.57
C ALA A 716 -8.84 -29.95 -12.76
N SER A 717 -9.80 -29.52 -13.57
CA SER A 717 -10.14 -30.15 -14.83
C SER A 717 -9.79 -29.23 -15.99
N ARG A 718 -9.00 -29.72 -16.96
CA ARG A 718 -8.64 -29.00 -18.18
C ARG A 718 -8.56 -29.98 -19.35
N ASN A 719 -9.25 -29.68 -20.45
CA ASN A 719 -9.24 -30.48 -21.68
C ASN A 719 -9.60 -31.97 -21.47
N ASN A 720 -10.64 -32.26 -20.67
CA ASN A 720 -11.06 -33.61 -20.25
C ASN A 720 -10.01 -34.39 -19.43
N SER A 721 -8.92 -33.74 -19.01
CA SER A 721 -7.95 -34.30 -18.07
C SER A 721 -8.15 -33.65 -16.70
N VAL A 722 -8.33 -34.48 -15.68
CA VAL A 722 -8.42 -34.03 -14.29
C VAL A 722 -7.07 -34.20 -13.63
N TRP A 723 -6.57 -33.13 -13.06
CA TRP A 723 -5.36 -33.05 -12.26
C TRP A 723 -5.74 -33.06 -10.79
N PHE A 724 -5.27 -34.06 -10.06
CA PHE A 724 -5.23 -34.00 -8.61
C PHE A 724 -3.88 -33.42 -8.17
N THR A 725 -3.83 -32.67 -7.09
CA THR A 725 -2.60 -32.11 -6.51
C THR A 725 -2.72 -32.13 -5.00
N VAL A 726 -1.71 -32.64 -4.30
CA VAL A 726 -1.59 -32.50 -2.83
C VAL A 726 -0.32 -31.74 -2.52
N GLY A 727 -0.45 -30.69 -1.71
CA GLY A 727 0.66 -29.90 -1.19
C GLY A 727 0.84 -30.11 0.31
N HIS A 728 2.09 -30.01 0.77
CA HIS A 728 2.48 -30.19 2.18
C HIS A 728 3.28 -29.02 2.78
N SER A 729 3.34 -27.87 2.11
CA SER A 729 4.11 -26.71 2.56
C SER A 729 3.64 -26.10 3.89
N GLU A 730 4.59 -25.58 4.67
CA GLU A 730 4.33 -24.56 5.70
C GLU A 730 4.36 -23.19 5.02
N GLY A 731 3.22 -22.48 5.04
CA GLY A 731 3.09 -21.05 4.81
C GLY A 731 3.90 -20.42 3.65
N HIS A 732 3.28 -20.28 2.48
CA HIS A 732 2.95 -18.96 1.88
C HIS A 732 2.62 -19.09 0.39
N GLN A 733 1.70 -18.22 -0.03
CA GLN A 733 1.38 -17.91 -1.41
C GLN A 733 2.66 -17.60 -2.20
N GLY A 734 2.63 -17.79 -3.53
CA GLY A 734 3.73 -17.38 -4.39
C GLY A 734 4.24 -15.97 -4.08
N GLU A 735 5.56 -15.89 -3.88
CA GLU A 735 6.48 -14.74 -3.84
C GLU A 735 6.74 -13.95 -2.52
N ILE A 736 7.98 -14.17 -2.00
CA ILE A 736 8.94 -13.31 -1.24
C ILE A 736 8.57 -13.05 0.25
N SER A 737 9.37 -13.33 1.30
CA SER A 737 10.82 -13.09 1.50
C SER A 737 11.43 -13.83 2.72
N GLU A 738 12.77 -13.89 2.72
CA GLU A 738 13.72 -13.76 3.86
C GLU A 738 13.55 -14.62 5.14
N LYS A 739 14.26 -15.76 5.14
CA LYS A 739 15.09 -16.32 6.23
C LYS A 739 14.72 -15.93 7.69
N HIS A 740 14.13 -16.86 8.44
CA HIS A 740 14.82 -17.76 9.40
C HIS A 740 13.82 -18.47 10.34
N GLY A 741 13.92 -19.81 10.40
CA GLY A 741 13.17 -20.67 11.32
C GLY A 741 13.09 -22.10 10.77
N LEU A 742 14.20 -22.84 10.86
CA LEU A 742 14.34 -24.22 10.37
C LEU A 742 13.34 -25.17 11.04
N CYS A 743 12.29 -25.55 10.31
CA CYS A 743 11.75 -26.90 10.29
C CYS A 743 11.74 -27.36 8.83
N SER A 744 12.91 -27.78 8.34
CA SER A 744 13.09 -28.38 7.02
C SER A 744 12.47 -29.78 7.01
N TYR A 745 11.23 -29.92 6.54
CA TYR A 745 10.62 -31.24 6.32
C TYR A 745 11.18 -31.84 5.03
N GLN A 746 12.06 -32.83 5.18
CA GLN A 746 12.74 -33.49 4.06
C GLN A 746 11.81 -34.50 3.39
N GLY A 747 11.35 -34.24 2.16
CA GLY A 747 10.55 -35.21 1.40
C GLY A 747 9.79 -34.63 0.20
N PHE A 748 8.55 -35.09 0.01
CA PHE A 748 7.66 -34.68 -1.09
C PHE A 748 6.89 -33.40 -0.76
N THR A 749 7.01 -32.39 -1.61
CA THR A 749 6.34 -31.09 -1.45
C THR A 749 5.01 -31.03 -2.18
N LYS A 750 4.91 -31.70 -3.34
CA LYS A 750 3.70 -31.74 -4.17
C LYS A 750 3.60 -33.02 -5.00
N ILE A 751 2.44 -33.68 -5.01
CA ILE A 751 2.18 -34.84 -5.89
C ILE A 751 0.95 -34.54 -6.73
N SER A 752 1.05 -34.67 -8.05
CA SER A 752 -0.04 -34.43 -8.99
C SER A 752 -0.19 -35.54 -10.02
N PHE A 753 -1.41 -35.89 -10.42
CA PHE A 753 -1.62 -36.90 -11.46
C PHE A 753 -2.87 -36.68 -12.30
N ALA A 754 -2.89 -37.24 -13.54
CA ALA A 754 -3.93 -37.02 -14.55
C ALA A 754 -4.72 -38.28 -15.02
N LEU A 755 -5.98 -38.05 -15.45
CA LEU A 755 -6.85 -38.92 -16.26
C LEU A 755 -7.41 -40.21 -15.60
N CYS A 756 -8.24 -40.08 -14.56
CA CYS A 756 -8.82 -41.25 -13.87
C CYS A 756 -10.37 -41.18 -13.80
N PRO A 757 -11.13 -42.26 -14.06
CA PRO A 757 -12.56 -42.30 -13.77
C PRO A 757 -12.77 -42.32 -12.25
N PHE A 758 -13.35 -41.25 -11.71
CA PHE A 758 -13.39 -40.94 -10.28
C PHE A 758 -14.09 -41.98 -9.38
N SER A 759 -14.93 -42.86 -9.93
CA SER A 759 -15.75 -43.79 -9.14
C SER A 759 -14.97 -44.91 -8.45
N ALA A 760 -13.66 -45.04 -8.71
CA ALA A 760 -12.84 -46.17 -8.25
C ALA A 760 -11.53 -45.77 -7.52
N VAL A 761 -11.33 -44.48 -7.18
CA VAL A 761 -10.06 -44.01 -6.61
C VAL A 761 -10.16 -43.88 -5.07
N PRO A 762 -9.38 -44.66 -4.27
CA PRO A 762 -9.39 -44.58 -2.81
C PRO A 762 -8.57 -43.38 -2.30
N MET A 763 -9.09 -42.16 -2.48
CA MET A 763 -8.38 -40.90 -2.19
C MET A 763 -7.93 -40.76 -0.74
N THR A 764 -8.68 -41.33 0.20
CA THR A 764 -8.32 -41.33 1.62
C THR A 764 -7.04 -42.12 1.88
N GLU A 765 -6.81 -43.22 1.16
CA GLU A 765 -5.57 -43.99 1.25
C GLU A 765 -4.40 -43.22 0.65
N PHE A 766 -4.63 -42.51 -0.47
CA PHE A 766 -3.62 -41.64 -1.07
C PHE A 766 -3.20 -40.48 -0.16
N LEU A 767 -4.17 -39.79 0.44
CA LEU A 767 -3.89 -38.66 1.33
C LEU A 767 -3.22 -39.13 2.62
N LYS A 768 -3.58 -40.31 3.14
CA LYS A 768 -2.86 -40.94 4.27
C LYS A 768 -1.42 -41.29 3.89
N ALA A 769 -1.21 -41.95 2.76
CA ALA A 769 0.13 -42.26 2.28
C ALA A 769 0.96 -40.99 2.06
N SER A 770 0.36 -39.96 1.47
CA SER A 770 0.98 -38.66 1.23
C SER A 770 1.28 -37.89 2.53
N HIS A 771 0.37 -37.93 3.51
CA HIS A 771 0.57 -37.37 4.85
C HIS A 771 1.74 -38.04 5.57
N ASN A 772 1.79 -39.37 5.54
CA ASN A 772 2.85 -40.13 6.19
C ASN A 772 4.22 -39.79 5.57
N LEU A 773 4.27 -39.57 4.25
CA LEU A 773 5.50 -39.10 3.57
C LEU A 773 5.98 -37.72 4.03
N ARG A 774 5.14 -36.94 4.74
CA ARG A 774 5.52 -35.66 5.36
C ARG A 774 5.96 -35.81 6.81
N CYS A 775 5.37 -36.75 7.57
CA CYS A 775 5.54 -36.86 9.02
C CYS A 775 6.90 -37.40 9.47
N PHE A 776 7.75 -37.86 8.56
CA PHE A 776 9.07 -38.41 8.90
C PHE A 776 10.16 -37.35 8.74
N SER A 777 10.91 -37.12 9.82
CA SER A 777 12.12 -36.28 9.82
C SER A 777 13.30 -36.93 9.11
N GLU A 778 13.27 -38.25 8.94
CA GLU A 778 14.34 -39.05 8.35
C GLU A 778 13.83 -39.80 7.13
N LEU A 779 14.35 -39.42 5.96
CA LEU A 779 14.02 -40.07 4.69
C LEU A 779 14.35 -41.58 4.71
N LYS A 780 15.26 -42.04 5.57
CA LYS A 780 15.74 -43.44 5.67
C LYS A 780 14.89 -44.37 6.53
N SER A 781 13.80 -43.90 7.14
CA SER A 781 12.99 -44.79 7.98
C SER A 781 12.39 -45.93 7.15
N ILE A 782 12.42 -47.16 7.70
CA ILE A 782 11.74 -48.33 7.09
C ILE A 782 10.27 -47.98 6.83
N GLU A 783 9.67 -47.20 7.74
CA GLU A 783 8.31 -46.69 7.63
C GLU A 783 8.12 -45.74 6.44
N PHE A 784 9.06 -44.83 6.15
CA PHE A 784 9.01 -44.01 4.94
C PHE A 784 9.05 -44.86 3.66
N GLY A 785 9.91 -45.88 3.64
CA GLY A 785 9.99 -46.85 2.54
C GLY A 785 8.66 -47.59 2.32
N VAL A 786 8.01 -48.04 3.39
CA VAL A 786 6.67 -48.65 3.34
C VAL A 786 5.62 -47.67 2.78
N ASN A 787 5.71 -46.37 3.11
CA ASN A 787 4.79 -45.37 2.59
C ASN A 787 5.04 -45.02 1.11
N VAL A 788 6.29 -45.04 0.64
CA VAL A 788 6.62 -44.94 -0.80
C VAL A 788 6.05 -46.14 -1.54
N ASP A 789 6.22 -47.36 -1.00
CA ASP A 789 5.68 -48.57 -1.61
C ASP A 789 4.13 -48.56 -1.58
N ALA A 790 3.52 -48.01 -0.53
CA ALA A 790 2.07 -47.79 -0.44
C ALA A 790 1.57 -46.77 -1.49
N LEU A 791 2.30 -45.67 -1.70
CA LEU A 791 2.02 -44.69 -2.76
C LEU A 791 2.08 -45.35 -4.15
N LEU A 792 3.13 -46.11 -4.43
CA LEU A 792 3.27 -46.83 -5.71
C LEU A 792 2.18 -47.90 -5.89
N SER A 793 1.83 -48.62 -4.82
CA SER A 793 0.73 -49.59 -4.82
C SER A 793 -0.61 -48.92 -5.09
N PHE A 794 -0.84 -47.74 -4.50
CA PHE A 794 -2.02 -46.94 -4.79
C PHE A 794 -2.07 -46.54 -6.26
N LEU A 795 -1.00 -46.01 -6.82
CA LEU A 795 -0.94 -45.58 -8.23
C LEU A 795 -1.24 -46.72 -9.21
N ASN A 796 -0.88 -47.97 -8.88
CA ASN A 796 -1.25 -49.16 -9.68
C ASN A 796 -2.77 -49.42 -9.69
N CYS A 797 -3.46 -49.05 -8.61
CA CYS A 797 -4.90 -49.24 -8.47
C CYS A 797 -5.71 -48.14 -9.15
N VAL A 798 -5.07 -47.07 -9.63
CA VAL A 798 -5.75 -45.93 -10.27
C VAL A 798 -5.98 -46.22 -11.77
N PRO A 799 -7.23 -46.45 -12.21
CA PRO A 799 -7.52 -46.69 -13.62
C PRO A 799 -7.26 -45.43 -14.45
N GLY A 800 -6.65 -45.58 -15.63
CA GLY A 800 -6.48 -44.48 -16.60
C GLY A 800 -5.29 -43.55 -16.37
N LEU A 801 -4.53 -43.70 -15.28
CA LEU A 801 -3.36 -42.87 -14.94
C LEU A 801 -2.37 -42.75 -16.12
N THR A 802 -2.22 -41.54 -16.65
CA THR A 802 -1.28 -41.24 -17.76
C THR A 802 -0.12 -40.34 -17.34
N GLU A 803 -0.35 -39.38 -16.45
CA GLU A 803 0.66 -38.40 -16.06
C GLU A 803 0.81 -38.34 -14.53
N LEU A 804 2.04 -38.24 -14.05
CA LEU A 804 2.37 -38.07 -12.64
C LEU A 804 3.45 -36.99 -12.52
N ASP A 805 3.25 -36.00 -11.66
CA ASP A 805 4.22 -34.96 -11.35
C ASP A 805 4.52 -35.01 -9.86
N ILE A 806 5.79 -35.16 -9.51
CA ILE A 806 6.24 -35.29 -8.13
C ILE A 806 7.29 -34.23 -7.87
N CYS A 807 6.92 -33.23 -7.09
CA CYS A 807 7.86 -32.27 -6.53
C CYS A 807 8.35 -32.77 -5.18
N ALA A 808 9.67 -32.78 -4.99
CA ALA A 808 10.32 -33.15 -3.74
C ALA A 808 11.49 -32.20 -3.49
N GLU A 809 11.73 -31.85 -2.23
CA GLU A 809 12.93 -31.08 -1.89
C GLU A 809 14.17 -31.99 -1.90
N PHE A 810 14.00 -33.24 -1.44
CA PHE A 810 15.05 -34.26 -1.36
C PHE A 810 14.54 -35.63 -1.83
N LEU A 811 15.35 -36.36 -2.61
CA LEU A 811 15.07 -37.74 -3.03
C LEU A 811 16.36 -38.57 -3.00
N THR A 812 16.36 -39.81 -2.50
CA THR A 812 17.54 -40.69 -2.58
C THR A 812 17.56 -41.51 -3.86
N ASP A 813 18.75 -41.98 -4.23
CA ASP A 813 18.98 -42.99 -5.27
C ASP A 813 18.10 -44.24 -5.11
N ILE A 814 17.90 -44.72 -3.88
CA ILE A 814 17.07 -45.90 -3.59
C ILE A 814 15.62 -45.67 -4.02
N TRP A 815 14.97 -44.57 -3.62
CA TRP A 815 13.58 -44.30 -4.00
C TRP A 815 13.45 -43.96 -5.48
N THR A 816 14.43 -43.22 -6.02
CA THR A 816 14.47 -42.90 -7.45
C THR A 816 14.53 -44.17 -8.28
N SER A 817 15.40 -45.12 -7.88
CA SER A 817 15.48 -46.45 -8.49
C SER A 817 14.16 -47.21 -8.38
N ARG A 818 13.51 -47.23 -7.21
CA ARG A 818 12.21 -47.90 -7.04
C ARG A 818 11.12 -47.33 -7.93
N ILE A 819 11.01 -46.00 -8.04
CA ILE A 819 10.00 -45.36 -8.89
C ILE A 819 10.32 -45.56 -10.38
N LEU A 820 11.59 -45.56 -10.77
CA LEU A 820 12.03 -45.93 -12.13
C LEU A 820 11.70 -47.39 -12.47
N CYS A 821 11.89 -48.32 -11.53
CA CYS A 821 11.47 -49.71 -11.72
C CYS A 821 9.95 -49.84 -11.86
N TYR A 822 9.19 -49.12 -11.04
CA TYR A 822 7.73 -49.05 -11.17
C TYR A 822 7.29 -48.57 -12.56
N LEU A 823 7.98 -47.55 -13.09
CA LEU A 823 7.74 -47.00 -14.43
C LEU A 823 7.98 -48.01 -15.55
N GLN A 824 9.01 -48.84 -15.43
CA GLN A 824 9.33 -49.87 -16.44
C GLN A 824 8.20 -50.90 -16.57
N VAL A 825 7.57 -51.26 -15.45
CA VAL A 825 6.53 -52.29 -15.41
C VAL A 825 5.15 -51.74 -15.78
N ASN A 826 4.94 -50.41 -15.72
CA ASN A 826 3.66 -49.75 -15.98
C ASN A 826 3.64 -48.92 -17.29
N PRO A 827 3.27 -49.52 -18.44
CA PRO A 827 3.28 -48.85 -19.74
C PRO A 827 2.19 -47.77 -19.91
N LYS A 828 1.21 -47.68 -18.99
CA LYS A 828 0.09 -46.74 -19.06
C LYS A 828 0.50 -45.29 -18.78
N ILE A 829 1.57 -45.08 -18.03
CA ILE A 829 2.03 -43.75 -17.62
C ILE A 829 2.93 -43.18 -18.72
N SER A 830 2.43 -42.20 -19.47
CA SER A 830 3.12 -41.51 -20.56
C SER A 830 4.16 -40.51 -20.08
N HIS A 831 3.98 -39.91 -18.90
CA HIS A 831 4.87 -38.85 -18.44
C HIS A 831 5.01 -38.84 -16.91
N ILE A 832 6.25 -38.89 -16.40
CA ILE A 832 6.53 -38.60 -14.99
C ILE A 832 7.56 -37.48 -14.83
N LYS A 833 7.11 -36.32 -14.37
CA LYS A 833 8.03 -35.25 -14.04
C LYS A 833 8.42 -35.35 -12.57
N PHE A 834 9.71 -35.35 -12.33
CA PHE A 834 10.26 -35.18 -11.00
C PHE A 834 10.82 -33.76 -10.93
N HIS A 835 10.32 -32.99 -9.98
CA HIS A 835 10.84 -31.67 -9.66
C HIS A 835 11.56 -31.79 -8.34
N VAL A 836 12.80 -32.29 -8.40
CA VAL A 836 13.61 -32.56 -7.22
C VAL A 836 14.65 -31.47 -7.07
N SER A 837 14.65 -30.74 -5.96
CA SER A 837 15.69 -29.73 -5.70
C SER A 837 17.04 -30.37 -5.43
N ASN A 838 17.06 -31.50 -4.70
CA ASN A 838 18.28 -32.23 -4.34
C ASN A 838 18.11 -33.75 -4.49
N LEU A 839 18.81 -34.37 -5.45
CA LEU A 839 19.00 -35.83 -5.44
C LEU A 839 20.20 -36.17 -4.55
N MET A 840 20.01 -37.01 -3.53
CA MET A 840 21.04 -37.40 -2.56
C MET A 840 21.54 -38.83 -2.83
N ILE A 841 22.85 -39.02 -2.77
CA ILE A 841 23.47 -40.34 -2.68
C ILE A 841 24.23 -40.37 -1.36
N SER A 842 23.71 -41.12 -0.38
CA SER A 842 24.17 -41.10 1.02
C SER A 842 23.88 -39.78 1.77
N ASP A 843 24.36 -39.65 3.02
CA ASP A 843 23.83 -38.69 4.01
C ASP A 843 24.14 -37.20 3.73
N ASP A 844 25.13 -36.87 2.89
CA ASP A 844 25.68 -35.50 2.86
C ASP A 844 25.82 -34.85 1.48
N GLU A 845 25.52 -35.54 0.37
CA GLU A 845 25.98 -35.07 -0.95
C GLU A 845 24.92 -35.02 -2.07
N ARG A 846 24.78 -33.82 -2.63
CA ARG A 846 23.85 -33.46 -3.71
C ARG A 846 24.42 -33.84 -5.08
N VAL A 847 23.65 -34.58 -5.86
CA VAL A 847 24.06 -35.14 -7.16
C VAL A 847 23.49 -34.35 -8.35
N CYS A 848 22.20 -34.00 -8.34
CA CYS A 848 21.62 -33.18 -9.42
C CYS A 848 20.63 -32.15 -8.87
N SER A 849 20.41 -31.07 -9.64
CA SER A 849 19.47 -30.00 -9.30
C SER A 849 18.08 -30.23 -9.89
N THR A 850 17.97 -31.03 -10.97
CA THR A 850 16.70 -31.55 -11.47
C THR A 850 16.89 -32.95 -12.06
N PHE A 851 15.86 -33.78 -11.94
CA PHE A 851 15.82 -35.16 -12.45
C PHE A 851 14.44 -35.39 -13.06
N SER A 852 14.31 -35.87 -14.29
CA SER A 852 13.00 -36.07 -14.93
C SER A 852 12.94 -37.30 -15.84
N VAL A 853 11.76 -37.90 -15.99
CA VAL A 853 11.56 -39.17 -16.72
C VAL A 853 10.31 -39.10 -17.61
N SER A 854 10.49 -39.00 -18.91
CA SER A 854 9.36 -38.90 -19.84
C SER A 854 9.33 -40.08 -20.81
N ARG A 855 8.15 -40.56 -21.23
CA ARG A 855 8.05 -41.44 -22.40
C ARG A 855 7.86 -40.57 -23.64
N LYS A 856 8.95 -40.22 -24.31
CA LYS A 856 8.90 -39.51 -25.59
C LYS A 856 9.09 -40.51 -26.73
N PRO A 857 8.29 -40.44 -27.81
CA PRO A 857 8.59 -41.17 -29.04
C PRO A 857 9.89 -40.61 -29.64
N PHE A 858 10.80 -41.50 -30.02
CA PHE A 858 11.98 -41.14 -30.79
C PHE A 858 11.54 -40.54 -32.15
N ARG A 859 12.02 -39.35 -32.49
CA ARG A 859 11.85 -38.75 -33.83
C ARG A 859 13.24 -38.36 -34.34
N PRO A 860 13.65 -38.84 -35.52
CA PRO A 860 13.31 -38.04 -36.69
C PRO A 860 12.91 -38.76 -38.00
N TYR A 861 12.70 -40.09 -38.11
CA TYR A 861 12.22 -40.70 -39.38
C TYR A 861 11.25 -41.88 -39.18
N LYS A 862 10.48 -42.21 -40.24
CA LYS A 862 9.24 -43.04 -40.25
C LYS A 862 9.29 -44.26 -39.32
N MET A 863 8.27 -44.38 -38.47
CA MET A 863 8.14 -45.41 -37.44
C MET A 863 7.86 -46.82 -38.00
N HIS A 864 8.42 -47.84 -37.36
CA HIS A 864 7.90 -49.20 -37.40
C HIS A 864 6.72 -49.33 -36.42
N GLU A 865 5.65 -50.06 -36.79
CA GLU A 865 4.41 -50.27 -35.99
C GLU A 865 4.65 -50.81 -34.54
N SER A 866 5.83 -51.35 -34.24
CA SER A 866 6.21 -51.83 -32.92
C SER A 866 6.61 -50.72 -31.94
N GLU A 867 7.10 -49.57 -32.42
CA GLU A 867 7.50 -48.42 -31.57
C GLU A 867 6.32 -47.53 -31.18
N GLU A 868 5.29 -47.42 -32.03
CA GLU A 868 4.04 -46.71 -31.69
C GLU A 868 3.31 -47.38 -30.51
N LYS A 869 3.50 -48.68 -30.31
CA LYS A 869 2.86 -49.45 -29.23
C LYS A 869 3.64 -49.43 -27.90
N ASN A 870 4.92 -49.02 -27.90
CA ASN A 870 5.76 -49.03 -26.69
C ASN A 870 6.91 -47.99 -26.77
N PRO A 871 6.64 -46.72 -26.45
CA PRO A 871 7.62 -45.63 -26.61
C PRO A 871 8.82 -45.77 -25.67
N SER A 872 9.98 -45.26 -26.09
CA SER A 872 11.19 -45.19 -25.29
C SER A 872 11.01 -44.32 -24.04
N LEU A 873 11.66 -44.74 -22.96
CA LEU A 873 11.84 -43.94 -21.75
C LEU A 873 13.03 -43.01 -21.95
N THR A 874 12.81 -41.72 -21.80
CA THR A 874 13.83 -40.67 -21.81
C THR A 874 14.07 -40.20 -20.37
N LEU A 875 15.26 -40.50 -19.85
CA LEU A 875 15.77 -40.04 -18.57
C LEU A 875 16.54 -38.74 -18.80
N ALA A 876 16.27 -37.67 -18.07
CA ALA A 876 17.05 -36.43 -18.14
C ALA A 876 17.48 -35.98 -16.74
N MET A 877 18.76 -35.66 -16.56
CA MET A 877 19.34 -35.15 -15.31
C MET A 877 20.08 -33.85 -15.59
N ASP A 878 19.92 -32.83 -14.73
CA ASP A 878 20.55 -31.51 -14.90
C ASP A 878 21.21 -31.01 -13.59
N ARG A 879 22.30 -30.25 -13.73
CA ARG A 879 23.02 -29.54 -12.66
C ARG A 879 23.03 -28.03 -12.96
N TRP A 880 22.06 -27.29 -12.44
CA TRP A 880 22.05 -25.82 -12.41
C TRP A 880 22.83 -25.30 -11.19
N GLY A 881 23.84 -24.49 -11.46
CA GLY A 881 24.68 -23.84 -10.45
C GLY A 881 23.97 -22.70 -9.71
N HIS A 882 23.11 -23.04 -8.75
CA HIS A 882 22.73 -22.10 -7.68
C HIS A 882 23.68 -22.25 -6.49
N ASP A 883 24.95 -21.93 -6.69
CA ASP A 883 25.93 -21.67 -5.62
C ASP A 883 26.88 -20.53 -6.03
N ILE A 884 26.29 -19.43 -6.51
CA ILE A 884 26.88 -18.11 -6.26
C ILE A 884 26.07 -17.53 -5.09
N ALA A 885 26.31 -18.07 -3.91
CA ALA A 885 25.80 -17.49 -2.68
C ALA A 885 26.41 -16.09 -2.52
N TYR A 886 25.56 -15.07 -2.45
CA TYR A 886 25.91 -13.80 -1.83
C TYR A 886 26.37 -14.09 -0.40
N GLY A 887 27.70 -14.13 -0.22
CA GLY A 887 28.32 -14.02 1.08
C GLY A 887 27.88 -12.71 1.74
N SER A 888 27.63 -12.77 3.04
CA SER A 888 27.14 -11.68 3.88
C SER A 888 28.22 -10.62 4.11
N SER A 889 28.67 -9.97 3.05
CA SER A 889 29.49 -8.76 3.06
C SER A 889 29.55 -8.27 1.62
N GLY A 890 28.85 -7.18 1.31
CA GLY A 890 28.75 -6.61 -0.03
C GLY A 890 30.07 -6.03 -0.55
N GLU A 891 31.01 -6.89 -0.92
CA GLU A 891 32.12 -6.60 -1.82
C GLU A 891 32.36 -7.79 -2.76
N PRO A 892 32.52 -7.57 -4.09
CA PRO A 892 32.87 -8.63 -5.02
C PRO A 892 34.36 -8.94 -4.85
N GLY A 893 34.66 -9.85 -3.92
CA GLY A 893 35.99 -10.43 -3.79
C GLY A 893 36.25 -11.36 -4.98
N TYR A 894 37.16 -10.96 -5.87
CA TYR A 894 37.82 -11.89 -6.80
C TYR A 894 38.52 -12.98 -5.96
N SER A 895 37.87 -14.14 -5.83
CA SER A 895 38.49 -15.35 -5.32
C SER A 895 38.56 -16.37 -6.45
N HIS A 896 39.69 -17.06 -6.47
CA HIS A 896 40.23 -17.79 -7.60
C HIS A 896 39.27 -18.83 -8.19
N VAL A 897 39.34 -18.93 -9.52
CA VAL A 897 38.93 -20.08 -10.35
C VAL A 897 39.04 -21.38 -9.56
N LEU A 898 37.89 -21.95 -9.18
CA LEU A 898 37.76 -23.32 -8.70
C LEU A 898 36.63 -23.98 -9.51
N ASP A 899 37.09 -24.54 -10.62
CA ASP A 899 36.65 -25.72 -11.37
C ASP A 899 35.16 -25.96 -11.66
N LYS A 900 34.83 -25.84 -12.95
CA LYS A 900 33.53 -26.17 -13.52
C LYS A 900 33.32 -27.70 -13.54
N PRO A 901 32.10 -28.22 -13.23
CA PRO A 901 31.77 -29.64 -13.39
C PRO A 901 32.02 -30.15 -14.81
N VAL A 902 32.49 -31.38 -14.98
CA VAL A 902 32.64 -31.92 -16.34
C VAL A 902 31.28 -32.21 -16.99
N LEU A 903 30.31 -32.75 -16.24
CA LEU A 903 28.95 -33.09 -16.73
C LEU A 903 27.88 -32.10 -16.24
N VAL A 904 27.13 -31.51 -17.16
CA VAL A 904 26.07 -30.51 -16.91
C VAL A 904 24.68 -31.13 -17.02
N LYS A 905 24.42 -31.87 -18.11
CA LYS A 905 23.13 -32.54 -18.35
C LYS A 905 23.37 -33.88 -19.03
N LEU A 906 22.61 -34.92 -18.65
CA LEU A 906 22.64 -36.23 -19.28
C LEU A 906 21.22 -36.65 -19.63
N MET A 907 21.01 -37.04 -20.89
CA MET A 907 19.76 -37.58 -21.39
C MET A 907 19.96 -38.96 -22.01
N LEU A 908 19.18 -39.95 -21.59
CA LEU A 908 19.25 -41.32 -22.09
C LEU A 908 17.88 -41.77 -22.57
N SER A 909 17.75 -42.23 -23.82
CA SER A 909 16.52 -42.85 -24.33
C SER A 909 16.71 -44.34 -24.59
N PHE A 910 15.85 -45.19 -24.01
CA PHE A 910 15.92 -46.65 -24.11
C PHE A 910 14.51 -47.28 -24.10
N PRO A 911 14.30 -48.45 -24.71
CA PRO A 911 13.01 -49.13 -24.68
C PRO A 911 12.70 -49.68 -23.28
N PRO A 912 11.43 -49.78 -22.88
CA PRO A 912 11.07 -50.37 -21.58
C PRO A 912 11.37 -51.87 -21.56
N PHE A 913 12.18 -52.30 -20.59
CA PHE A 913 12.60 -53.70 -20.44
C PHE A 913 11.55 -54.54 -19.72
N LYS A 914 11.26 -55.74 -20.24
CA LYS A 914 10.55 -56.77 -19.48
C LYS A 914 11.60 -57.63 -18.74
N GLY A 915 11.85 -57.30 -17.48
CA GLY A 915 12.54 -58.18 -16.53
C GLY A 915 14.07 -58.17 -16.55
N SER A 916 14.74 -57.04 -16.84
CA SER A 916 16.21 -56.93 -16.71
C SER A 916 16.65 -56.09 -15.51
N SER A 917 17.77 -56.53 -14.92
CA SER A 917 18.41 -56.10 -13.68
C SER A 917 19.29 -54.85 -13.82
N VAL A 918 18.79 -53.78 -14.43
CA VAL A 918 19.56 -52.52 -14.49
C VAL A 918 19.52 -51.85 -13.12
N SER A 919 20.65 -51.81 -12.42
CA SER A 919 20.77 -51.11 -11.14
C SER A 919 20.95 -49.61 -11.38
N TRP A 920 19.85 -48.86 -11.37
CA TRP A 920 19.88 -47.39 -11.45
C TRP A 920 20.70 -46.76 -10.32
N GLU A 921 20.76 -47.43 -9.17
CA GLU A 921 21.66 -47.09 -8.06
C GLU A 921 23.14 -47.00 -8.51
N VAL A 922 23.58 -47.93 -9.36
CA VAL A 922 24.95 -47.91 -9.92
C VAL A 922 25.16 -46.72 -10.86
N LEU A 923 24.16 -46.35 -11.67
CA LEU A 923 24.23 -45.16 -12.52
C LEU A 923 24.36 -43.90 -11.67
N PHE A 924 23.49 -43.73 -10.67
CA PHE A 924 23.51 -42.57 -9.80
C PHE A 924 24.86 -42.46 -9.07
N LYS A 925 25.38 -43.56 -8.50
CA LYS A 925 26.70 -43.58 -7.84
C LYS A 925 27.84 -43.22 -8.79
N ARG A 926 27.81 -43.70 -10.04
CA ARG A 926 28.82 -43.37 -11.06
C ARG A 926 28.73 -41.90 -11.51
N LEU A 927 27.51 -41.37 -11.66
CA LEU A 927 27.31 -39.95 -11.96
C LEU A 927 27.82 -39.06 -10.84
N TYR A 928 27.57 -39.41 -9.59
CA TYR A 928 28.12 -38.71 -8.43
C TYR A 928 29.66 -38.71 -8.43
N GLN A 929 30.31 -39.84 -8.73
CA GLN A 929 31.77 -39.89 -8.86
C GLN A 929 32.28 -38.93 -9.94
N LEU A 930 31.60 -38.84 -11.10
CA LEU A 930 31.94 -37.89 -12.15
C LEU A 930 31.68 -36.42 -11.79
N ILE A 931 30.75 -36.17 -10.86
CA ILE A 931 30.39 -34.83 -10.39
C ILE A 931 31.44 -34.25 -9.42
N LEU A 932 32.13 -35.11 -8.66
CA LEU A 932 33.22 -34.74 -7.76
C LEU A 932 34.52 -34.39 -8.48
N LEU A 933 34.69 -34.85 -9.72
CA LEU A 933 35.91 -34.66 -10.49
C LEU A 933 35.88 -33.33 -11.24
N THR A 934 37.00 -32.62 -11.15
CA THR A 934 37.24 -31.40 -11.92
C THR A 934 38.02 -31.72 -13.20
N GLU A 935 37.99 -30.82 -14.19
CA GLU A 935 38.67 -31.01 -15.49
C GLU A 935 40.18 -31.35 -15.38
N GLN A 936 40.80 -31.10 -14.22
CA GLN A 936 42.22 -31.37 -13.95
C GLN A 936 42.48 -32.71 -13.22
N CYS A 937 41.46 -33.51 -12.93
CA CYS A 937 41.61 -34.77 -12.21
C CYS A 937 42.11 -35.90 -13.14
N PRO A 938 43.23 -36.59 -12.81
CA PRO A 938 43.76 -37.69 -13.62
C PRO A 938 42.85 -38.94 -13.62
N GLU A 939 41.96 -39.05 -12.64
CA GLU A 939 40.98 -40.14 -12.48
C GLU A 939 39.76 -39.97 -13.41
N LEU A 940 39.66 -38.84 -14.12
CA LEU A 940 38.51 -38.53 -14.98
C LEU A 940 38.33 -39.57 -16.08
N ASP A 941 39.40 -40.02 -16.75
CA ASP A 941 39.33 -41.05 -17.79
C ASP A 941 38.80 -42.39 -17.22
N GLU A 942 39.19 -42.78 -16.00
CA GLU A 942 38.74 -44.03 -15.36
C GLU A 942 37.23 -44.01 -15.03
N HIS A 943 36.75 -42.91 -14.45
CA HIS A 943 35.32 -42.76 -14.14
C HIS A 943 34.46 -42.62 -15.40
N THR A 944 35.03 -42.07 -16.47
CA THR A 944 34.37 -41.97 -17.78
C THR A 944 34.25 -43.32 -18.44
N ASP A 945 35.32 -44.11 -18.46
CA ASP A 945 35.30 -45.48 -18.95
C ASP A 945 34.28 -46.32 -18.16
N SER A 946 34.18 -46.10 -16.85
CA SER A 946 33.16 -46.71 -16.00
C SER A 946 31.74 -46.30 -16.38
N LEU A 947 31.48 -45.02 -16.69
CA LEU A 947 30.18 -44.56 -17.20
C LEU A 947 29.87 -45.15 -18.58
N LEU A 948 30.85 -45.17 -19.50
CA LEU A 948 30.70 -45.75 -20.84
C LEU A 948 30.40 -47.25 -20.77
N LEU A 949 31.08 -47.99 -19.88
CA LEU A 949 30.78 -49.39 -19.59
C LEU A 949 29.35 -49.57 -19.05
N PHE A 950 28.88 -48.64 -18.20
CA PHE A 950 27.48 -48.66 -17.76
C PHE A 950 26.53 -48.44 -18.94
N LEU A 951 26.75 -47.42 -19.77
CA LEU A 951 25.90 -47.12 -20.92
C LEU A 951 25.86 -48.31 -21.89
N HIS A 952 26.99 -48.99 -22.10
CA HIS A 952 27.05 -50.24 -22.89
C HIS A 952 26.25 -51.38 -22.24
N SER A 953 26.11 -51.38 -20.90
CA SER A 953 25.31 -52.37 -20.18
C SER A 953 23.80 -52.10 -20.22
N VAL A 954 23.37 -50.88 -20.63
CA VAL A 954 21.94 -50.55 -20.79
C VAL A 954 21.41 -51.23 -22.05
N PRO A 955 20.53 -52.24 -21.93
CA PRO A 955 20.08 -52.99 -23.10
C PRO A 955 19.33 -52.08 -24.07
N GLY A 956 19.53 -52.21 -25.38
CA GLY A 956 18.73 -51.49 -26.37
C GLY A 956 18.75 -49.96 -26.27
N LEU A 957 19.76 -49.35 -25.64
CA LEU A 957 19.95 -47.90 -25.56
C LEU A 957 19.89 -47.29 -26.98
N LYS A 958 18.98 -46.33 -27.21
CA LYS A 958 18.67 -45.75 -28.52
C LYS A 958 19.23 -44.35 -28.71
N GLU A 959 19.25 -43.56 -27.65
CA GLU A 959 19.75 -42.19 -27.69
C GLU A 959 20.55 -41.84 -26.44
N VAL A 960 21.64 -41.11 -26.63
CA VAL A 960 22.43 -40.52 -25.55
C VAL A 960 22.68 -39.06 -25.91
N LYS A 961 22.21 -38.11 -25.10
CA LYS A 961 22.58 -36.70 -25.20
C LYS A 961 23.34 -36.28 -23.95
N VAL A 962 24.49 -35.65 -24.11
CA VAL A 962 25.38 -35.27 -23.01
C VAL A 962 25.77 -33.80 -23.17
N TRP A 963 25.57 -33.00 -22.14
CA TRP A 963 26.05 -31.63 -22.06
C TRP A 963 27.23 -31.56 -21.10
N LEU A 964 28.34 -31.01 -21.56
CA LEU A 964 29.60 -30.89 -20.84
C LEU A 964 30.02 -29.42 -20.76
N ASN A 965 30.87 -29.06 -19.81
CA ASN A 965 31.51 -27.74 -19.82
C ASN A 965 32.66 -27.69 -20.84
N ASN A 966 33.41 -28.78 -20.98
CA ASN A 966 34.47 -28.92 -21.98
C ASN A 966 34.49 -30.37 -22.51
N LEU A 967 34.69 -30.55 -23.82
CA LEU A 967 34.79 -31.88 -24.43
C LEU A 967 36.27 -32.26 -24.58
N ILE A 968 36.74 -33.16 -23.72
CA ILE A 968 38.10 -33.69 -23.80
C ILE A 968 38.15 -34.75 -24.91
N GLU A 969 39.26 -34.80 -25.65
CA GLU A 969 39.46 -35.71 -26.78
C GLU A 969 39.28 -37.20 -26.40
N SER A 970 39.65 -37.59 -25.18
CA SER A 970 39.46 -38.94 -24.65
C SER A 970 37.99 -39.30 -24.50
N TRP A 971 37.15 -38.37 -24.01
CA TRP A 971 35.70 -38.54 -23.86
C TRP A 971 34.99 -38.62 -25.21
N ALA A 972 35.35 -37.71 -26.13
CA ALA A 972 34.81 -37.70 -27.49
C ALA A 972 35.09 -39.03 -28.21
N ALA A 973 36.33 -39.52 -28.11
CA ALA A 973 36.72 -40.82 -28.65
C ALA A 973 35.97 -41.98 -27.97
N GLY A 974 35.89 -42.00 -26.63
CA GLY A 974 35.20 -43.06 -25.88
C GLY A 974 33.70 -43.16 -26.18
N LEU A 975 33.01 -42.03 -26.28
CA LEU A 975 31.59 -41.97 -26.67
C LEU A 975 31.38 -42.36 -28.13
N PHE A 976 32.30 -42.00 -29.02
CA PHE A 976 32.25 -42.44 -30.40
C PHE A 976 32.47 -43.95 -30.53
N THR A 977 33.41 -44.51 -29.76
CA THR A 977 33.61 -45.96 -29.66
C THR A 977 32.37 -46.67 -29.07
N LEU A 978 31.71 -46.08 -28.07
CA LEU A 978 30.42 -46.57 -27.56
C LEU A 978 29.36 -46.62 -28.67
N PHE A 979 29.27 -45.59 -29.51
CA PHE A 979 28.33 -45.54 -30.63
C PHE A 979 28.60 -46.58 -31.73
N LEU A 980 29.87 -46.82 -32.04
CA LEU A 980 30.25 -47.85 -33.00
C LEU A 980 30.03 -49.27 -32.46
N SER A 981 30.33 -49.49 -31.18
CA SER A 981 30.17 -50.80 -30.52
C SER A 981 28.72 -51.14 -30.17
N CYS A 982 27.90 -50.15 -29.84
CA CYS A 982 26.50 -50.33 -29.48
C CYS A 982 25.59 -50.18 -30.71
N SER A 983 25.29 -51.31 -31.37
CA SER A 983 24.46 -51.31 -32.59
C SER A 983 23.01 -50.83 -32.37
N SER A 984 22.53 -50.81 -31.12
CA SER A 984 21.20 -50.27 -30.79
C SER A 984 21.18 -48.76 -30.64
N LEU A 985 22.34 -48.11 -30.49
CA LEU A 985 22.44 -46.65 -30.31
C LEU A 985 22.28 -45.97 -31.67
N LEU A 986 21.13 -45.31 -31.86
CA LEU A 986 20.75 -44.67 -33.12
C LEU A 986 21.19 -43.21 -33.18
N HIS A 987 21.24 -42.53 -32.04
CA HIS A 987 21.57 -41.12 -31.94
C HIS A 987 22.47 -40.83 -30.72
N LEU A 988 23.58 -40.13 -30.93
CA LEU A 988 24.47 -39.62 -29.90
C LEU A 988 24.65 -38.12 -30.12
N GLN A 989 24.37 -37.30 -29.10
CA GLN A 989 24.55 -35.85 -29.15
C GLN A 989 25.43 -35.40 -27.99
N LEU A 990 26.42 -34.57 -28.29
CA LEU A 990 27.36 -33.99 -27.35
C LEU A 990 27.31 -32.48 -27.51
N ASN A 991 27.06 -31.76 -26.42
CA ASN A 991 26.96 -30.31 -26.42
C ASN A 991 27.94 -29.75 -25.38
N THR A 992 28.72 -28.72 -25.71
CA THR A 992 29.64 -28.04 -24.77
C THR A 992 29.16 -26.63 -24.46
N SER A 993 29.37 -26.14 -23.22
CA SER A 993 28.93 -24.81 -22.79
C SER A 993 30.07 -23.98 -22.19
N MET A 994 30.36 -22.82 -22.80
CA MET A 994 31.10 -21.72 -22.16
C MET A 994 30.10 -20.70 -21.59
N SER A 995 30.05 -20.61 -20.27
CA SER A 995 29.31 -19.57 -19.54
C SER A 995 29.70 -18.15 -19.99
N LEU A 996 28.68 -17.34 -20.29
CA LEU A 996 28.60 -15.88 -20.46
C LEU A 996 28.95 -15.22 -21.80
N VAL A 997 29.37 -15.93 -22.85
CA VAL A 997 29.36 -15.41 -24.23
C VAL A 997 29.10 -16.55 -25.23
N ASN A 998 27.84 -16.73 -25.62
CA ASN A 998 27.25 -17.25 -26.88
C ASN A 998 27.92 -18.29 -27.82
N ASP A 999 28.89 -19.09 -27.38
CA ASP A 999 29.53 -20.08 -28.25
C ASP A 999 29.29 -21.50 -27.70
N VAL A 1000 28.34 -22.21 -28.31
CA VAL A 1000 28.03 -23.63 -28.00
C VAL A 1000 28.54 -24.48 -29.16
N GLU A 1001 29.40 -25.45 -28.88
CA GLU A 1001 29.75 -26.47 -29.86
C GLU A 1001 28.84 -27.67 -29.69
N SER A 1002 28.44 -28.27 -30.81
CA SER A 1002 27.66 -29.50 -30.81
C SER A 1002 28.27 -30.53 -31.75
N LEU A 1003 28.37 -31.75 -31.25
CA LEU A 1003 28.81 -32.93 -31.96
C LEU A 1003 27.64 -33.93 -31.98
N GLY A 1004 27.14 -34.23 -33.17
CA GLY A 1004 26.06 -35.20 -33.38
C GLY A 1004 26.53 -36.41 -34.16
N VAL A 1005 26.13 -37.60 -33.74
CA VAL A 1005 26.34 -38.86 -34.47
C VAL A 1005 25.00 -39.58 -34.61
N MET A 1006 24.65 -40.01 -35.83
CA MET A 1006 23.41 -40.74 -36.09
C MET A 1006 23.65 -41.89 -37.07
N ARG A 1007 22.87 -42.97 -36.93
CA ARG A 1007 22.76 -44.04 -37.93
C ARG A 1007 21.59 -43.70 -38.87
N GLU A 1008 21.85 -43.61 -40.18
CA GLU A 1008 20.80 -43.44 -41.19
C GLU A 1008 20.43 -44.78 -41.81
N ASP A 1009 19.14 -45.13 -41.75
CA ASP A 1009 18.56 -46.19 -42.58
C ASP A 1009 18.17 -45.58 -43.94
N ARG A 1010 18.90 -45.93 -45.01
CA ARG A 1010 18.50 -45.60 -46.39
C ARG A 1010 17.62 -46.71 -46.96
N GLU A 1011 16.59 -46.32 -47.72
CA GLU A 1011 15.65 -47.25 -48.37
C GLU A 1011 16.33 -48.25 -49.34
N ASP A 1012 17.58 -47.99 -49.73
CA ASP A 1012 18.34 -48.80 -50.69
C ASP A 1012 19.22 -49.90 -50.06
N GLY A 1013 19.19 -50.08 -48.73
CA GLY A 1013 19.86 -51.19 -48.04
C GLY A 1013 21.36 -51.00 -47.74
N GLU A 1014 21.97 -49.88 -48.14
CA GLU A 1014 23.28 -49.44 -47.65
C GLU A 1014 23.07 -48.46 -46.47
N GLY A 1015 23.06 -49.00 -45.25
CA GLY A 1015 23.07 -48.19 -44.02
C GLY A 1015 24.44 -47.52 -43.81
N GLY A 1016 24.45 -46.30 -43.27
CA GLY A 1016 25.69 -45.57 -43.00
C GLY A 1016 25.61 -44.74 -41.72
N VAL A 1017 26.77 -44.50 -41.08
CA VAL A 1017 26.89 -43.63 -39.91
C VAL A 1017 27.19 -42.21 -40.39
N ARG A 1018 26.32 -41.25 -40.03
CA ARG A 1018 26.55 -39.83 -40.27
C ARG A 1018 27.07 -39.17 -38.99
N LEU A 1019 28.28 -38.63 -39.06
CA LEU A 1019 28.92 -37.79 -38.05
C LEU A 1019 28.79 -36.32 -38.49
N SER A 1020 28.29 -35.45 -37.63
CA SER A 1020 28.18 -34.01 -37.88
C SER A 1020 28.84 -33.25 -36.72
N VAL A 1021 29.80 -32.38 -37.04
CA VAL A 1021 30.52 -31.54 -36.06
C VAL A 1021 30.34 -30.07 -36.43
N GLY A 1022 29.82 -29.24 -35.52
CA GLY A 1022 29.55 -27.83 -35.80
C GLY A 1022 29.67 -26.90 -34.58
N CYS A 1023 30.15 -25.67 -34.82
CA CYS A 1023 30.23 -24.57 -33.86
C CYS A 1023 29.10 -23.57 -34.13
N ASN A 1024 28.39 -23.12 -33.09
CA ASN A 1024 27.33 -22.11 -33.24
C ASN A 1024 27.82 -20.74 -32.75
N HIS A 1025 27.62 -19.69 -33.55
CA HIS A 1025 27.63 -18.30 -33.10
C HIS A 1025 26.24 -17.70 -33.32
N VAL A 1026 25.72 -17.03 -32.29
CA VAL A 1026 24.61 -16.04 -32.26
C VAL A 1026 23.22 -16.54 -31.81
N ASN A 1027 22.85 -16.05 -30.62
CA ASN A 1027 21.54 -15.53 -30.17
C ASN A 1027 20.33 -15.88 -31.05
N TYR A 1028 19.46 -16.79 -30.60
CA TYR A 1028 18.00 -16.60 -30.50
C TYR A 1028 17.36 -17.90 -29.97
N LEU A 1029 16.42 -17.74 -29.03
CA LEU A 1029 15.47 -18.73 -28.46
C LEU A 1029 15.89 -19.42 -27.15
N ASP A 1030 15.49 -18.80 -26.05
CA ASP A 1030 15.03 -19.50 -24.85
C ASP A 1030 14.00 -20.58 -25.24
N ASP A 1031 14.11 -21.76 -24.61
CA ASP A 1031 13.20 -22.92 -24.64
C ASP A 1031 13.30 -23.98 -25.78
N CYS A 1032 14.42 -24.11 -26.51
CA CYS A 1032 14.60 -25.22 -27.46
C CYS A 1032 15.62 -26.28 -26.98
N ASP A 1033 15.11 -27.33 -26.31
CA ASP A 1033 15.82 -28.59 -25.98
C ASP A 1033 16.17 -29.47 -27.21
N ASP A 1034 15.80 -29.04 -28.43
CA ASP A 1034 15.88 -29.84 -29.67
C ASP A 1034 16.64 -29.11 -30.80
N PHE A 1035 17.94 -28.89 -30.61
CA PHE A 1035 18.84 -28.60 -31.72
C PHE A 1035 19.22 -29.90 -32.44
N ASP A 1036 18.98 -29.96 -33.76
CA ASP A 1036 19.32 -31.09 -34.64
C ASP A 1036 20.63 -30.76 -35.39
N PRO A 1037 21.78 -31.36 -35.01
CA PRO A 1037 23.09 -31.10 -35.62
C PRO A 1037 23.19 -31.59 -37.08
N PHE A 1038 22.17 -32.25 -37.60
CA PHE A 1038 22.11 -32.75 -38.98
C PHE A 1038 21.31 -31.84 -39.92
N LYS A 1039 20.73 -30.74 -39.42
CA LYS A 1039 20.16 -29.68 -40.25
C LYS A 1039 21.22 -28.60 -40.55
N PRO A 1040 21.29 -28.10 -41.80
CA PRO A 1040 22.20 -27.01 -42.12
C PRO A 1040 21.79 -25.74 -41.35
N PRO A 1041 22.73 -25.05 -40.66
CA PRO A 1041 22.42 -23.80 -39.99
C PRO A 1041 22.00 -22.74 -41.02
N GLU A 1042 20.95 -21.96 -40.71
CA GLU A 1042 20.43 -20.92 -41.62
C GLU A 1042 21.45 -19.77 -41.86
N HIS A 1043 22.47 -19.65 -41.01
CA HIS A 1043 23.55 -18.67 -41.17
C HIS A 1043 24.94 -19.31 -41.12
N LYS A 1044 25.71 -19.11 -42.19
CA LYS A 1044 27.08 -19.60 -42.39
C LYS A 1044 28.09 -18.68 -41.72
N VAL A 1045 28.71 -19.11 -40.61
CA VAL A 1045 29.92 -18.43 -40.10
C VAL A 1045 31.08 -19.39 -39.78
N VAL A 1046 30.87 -20.70 -39.56
CA VAL A 1046 31.94 -21.72 -39.45
C VAL A 1046 31.51 -23.02 -40.17
N PRO A 1047 32.39 -23.81 -40.83
CA PRO A 1047 31.99 -25.01 -41.52
C PRO A 1047 31.49 -26.10 -40.55
N CYS A 1048 30.18 -26.42 -40.59
CA CYS A 1048 29.72 -27.73 -40.12
C CYS A 1048 30.35 -28.80 -41.02
N ILE A 1049 31.17 -29.68 -40.45
CA ILE A 1049 31.74 -30.82 -41.16
C ILE A 1049 30.84 -32.02 -40.92
N THR A 1050 30.17 -32.47 -41.97
CA THR A 1050 29.38 -33.72 -41.94
C THR A 1050 30.15 -34.80 -42.71
N ILE A 1051 30.52 -35.86 -42.01
CA ILE A 1051 31.21 -37.04 -42.54
C ILE A 1051 30.20 -38.19 -42.56
N THR A 1052 30.07 -38.87 -43.69
CA THR A 1052 29.29 -40.12 -43.76
C THR A 1052 30.27 -41.28 -43.91
N VAL A 1053 30.22 -42.20 -42.95
CA VAL A 1053 31.04 -43.41 -42.90
C VAL A 1053 30.16 -44.58 -43.31
N THR A 1054 30.56 -45.31 -44.34
CA THR A 1054 29.74 -46.36 -44.98
C THR A 1054 30.14 -47.78 -44.59
N ASP A 1055 31.19 -47.97 -43.78
CA ASP A 1055 31.64 -49.29 -43.34
C ASP A 1055 31.99 -49.28 -41.84
N ASP A 1056 31.18 -49.95 -41.02
CA ASP A 1056 31.25 -49.93 -39.56
C ASP A 1056 32.37 -50.82 -38.99
N SER A 1057 32.90 -51.77 -39.78
CA SER A 1057 33.76 -52.85 -39.26
C SER A 1057 35.26 -52.49 -39.21
N GLU A 1058 35.77 -51.68 -40.13
CA GLU A 1058 37.19 -51.26 -40.17
C GLU A 1058 37.47 -49.98 -39.36
N ASN A 1059 36.44 -49.20 -39.02
CA ASN A 1059 36.58 -47.85 -38.44
C ASN A 1059 36.50 -47.78 -36.90
N ALA A 1060 36.14 -48.88 -36.23
CA ALA A 1060 36.18 -48.96 -34.75
C ALA A 1060 37.61 -48.83 -34.18
N ASN A 1061 38.64 -49.13 -34.98
CA ASN A 1061 40.05 -49.04 -34.62
C ASN A 1061 40.74 -47.74 -35.13
N ALA A 1062 39.99 -46.80 -35.71
CA ALA A 1062 40.56 -45.53 -36.12
C ALA A 1062 40.94 -44.66 -34.91
N ASP A 1063 42.05 -43.90 -35.03
CA ASP A 1063 42.52 -43.00 -33.96
C ASP A 1063 41.67 -41.71 -33.94
N TRP A 1064 40.46 -41.84 -33.38
CA TRP A 1064 39.51 -40.73 -33.25
C TRP A 1064 40.05 -39.59 -32.39
N ARG A 1065 40.97 -39.86 -31.46
CA ARG A 1065 41.66 -38.80 -30.69
C ARG A 1065 42.43 -37.87 -31.63
N ARG A 1066 43.18 -38.44 -32.57
CA ARG A 1066 43.93 -37.67 -33.58
C ARG A 1066 43.03 -36.88 -34.53
N PHE A 1067 41.84 -37.40 -34.84
CA PHE A 1067 40.82 -36.67 -35.62
C PHE A 1067 40.32 -35.43 -34.86
N PHE A 1068 39.90 -35.58 -33.60
CA PHE A 1068 39.44 -34.45 -32.80
C PHE A 1068 40.55 -33.43 -32.50
N GLN A 1069 41.81 -33.87 -32.33
CA GLN A 1069 42.99 -32.99 -32.27
C GLN A 1069 43.13 -32.11 -33.52
N ALA A 1070 43.03 -32.73 -34.70
CA ALA A 1070 43.15 -32.01 -35.97
C ALA A 1070 41.95 -31.07 -36.21
N TYR A 1071 40.75 -31.47 -35.79
CA TYR A 1071 39.55 -30.62 -35.85
C TYR A 1071 39.70 -29.38 -34.97
N ASN A 1072 40.12 -29.54 -33.71
CA ASN A 1072 40.35 -28.43 -32.79
C ASN A 1072 41.43 -27.46 -33.31
N GLN A 1073 42.53 -27.98 -33.88
CA GLN A 1073 43.54 -27.14 -34.53
C GLN A 1073 42.99 -26.36 -35.73
N LEU A 1074 42.10 -26.96 -36.52
CA LEU A 1074 41.46 -26.29 -37.66
C LEU A 1074 40.48 -25.21 -37.20
N LYS A 1075 39.77 -25.46 -36.10
CA LYS A 1075 38.84 -24.53 -35.46
C LYS A 1075 39.57 -23.28 -34.94
N ASP A 1076 40.65 -23.47 -34.17
CA ASP A 1076 41.47 -22.37 -33.63
C ASP A 1076 42.00 -21.44 -34.74
N LEU A 1077 42.27 -21.97 -35.93
CA LEU A 1077 42.69 -21.21 -37.10
C LEU A 1077 41.57 -20.40 -37.77
N THR A 1078 40.30 -20.72 -37.50
CA THR A 1078 39.12 -20.07 -38.08
C THR A 1078 38.42 -19.07 -37.15
N GLU A 1079 38.77 -19.03 -35.86
CA GLU A 1079 38.21 -18.09 -34.86
C GLU A 1079 38.95 -16.73 -34.79
N TRP A 1080 39.90 -16.43 -35.70
CA TRP A 1080 40.64 -15.15 -35.77
C TRP A 1080 40.21 -14.22 -36.92
#